data_AF-A0A803V8A8-F1
#
_entry.id   AF-A0A803V8A8-F1
#
_cell.length_a   1.000
_cell.length_b   1.000
_cell.length_c   1.000
_cell.angle_alpha   90.00
_cell.angle_beta   90.00
_cell.angle_gamma   90.00
#
_symmetry.space_group_name_H-M   'P 1'
#
loop_
_entity.id
_entity.type
_entity.pdbx_description
1 polymer ?
#
loop_
_entity_poly.entity_id
_entity_poly.type
_entity_poly.pdbx_seq_one_letter_code
_entity_poly.pdbx_strand_id
1 'polypeptide(L)'
;MLRLCVVFIYLLYGVKTDPQETCPAFTALGFGNALIGTELKVKLLLYTRQNPTCAKELHSEASKYLDVTKKTTFIIHGYRFTGSAPIWIPDLVHLLLSVEDMNVIVVDWNQGATTLNYSSASRKCKRVAEILKKLIDEMLIDGASLDSMHMIGVSLGAHISGFVGQMFDGTLGRITGLDPAGPLYRGTAPSERLDPTDAQFVDVIHSDTNGLGYGEALGHIDFYPNGGTDQPGCPLTIFSGLQYFKCDHQRSVFLFLSSLTQSCNITTYPCNSYRNFRNGKCTSCEPFWPMPCPILGYYAHEWKSYLTQQSHPVTSMFFDTADKEPFCIYHYLVDIITWNKDTRRGTFSIMLADEDGRKAESIANPEAATFQQYKQITLLIGFDQDLEKVERISLTFSTGSVIGPKFKLRILQMRFRSLTKPERALRFPADLEELRDLAEALRDYERQHRGAALALFCGAYLYKQSFAIPGSSLLNVLAGALFGPWMGLVLCSVLTSVGATLCYLLSAAFGKQLIVHFFPEKVALLQGKVEENRSCLFFFLLFLRLFPMTPNWFLNLSAPILNIPISQFFLSVLIGLTPYNFICVQTGAILSQITSLDAIFSWDTLLKLLAMAVAALIPGTLIKRYSKKHLKLDGDKQAQTLNGRKSL
;
A
#
# COMPACT_ATOMS: atom_id res chain seq x y z
N MET A 1 28.69 -56.88 -1.92
CA MET A 1 28.13 -56.62 -0.58
C MET A 1 29.24 -56.77 0.45
N LEU A 2 29.29 -55.89 1.46
CA LEU A 2 30.34 -55.75 2.48
C LEU A 2 31.73 -55.29 1.97
N ARG A 3 31.88 -53.97 1.66
CA ARG A 3 33.13 -53.20 1.83
C ARG A 3 33.02 -51.69 1.53
N LEU A 4 31.84 -51.10 1.65
CA LEU A 4 31.62 -49.66 1.38
C LEU A 4 30.93 -48.88 2.52
N CYS A 5 30.74 -49.48 3.70
CA CYS A 5 30.05 -48.82 4.83
C CYS A 5 30.95 -48.32 5.97
N VAL A 6 32.28 -48.30 5.83
CA VAL A 6 33.18 -47.97 6.97
C VAL A 6 33.96 -46.65 6.80
N VAL A 7 33.86 -45.96 5.66
CA VAL A 7 34.64 -44.71 5.42
C VAL A 7 33.84 -43.42 5.64
N PHE A 8 32.51 -43.49 5.87
CA PHE A 8 31.68 -42.28 6.05
C PHE A 8 31.31 -41.94 7.51
N ILE A 9 31.82 -42.68 8.51
CA ILE A 9 31.51 -42.44 9.93
C ILE A 9 32.62 -41.64 10.65
N TYR A 10 33.78 -41.41 10.04
CA TYR A 10 34.93 -40.77 10.70
C TYR A 10 35.23 -39.32 10.28
N LEU A 11 34.38 -38.66 9.47
CA LEU A 11 34.57 -37.26 9.04
C LEU A 11 33.50 -36.27 9.58
N LEU A 12 32.82 -36.62 10.68
CA LEU A 12 31.92 -35.69 11.40
C LEU A 12 32.20 -35.53 12.90
N TYR A 13 33.27 -36.12 13.43
CA TYR A 13 33.69 -35.91 14.82
C TYR A 13 35.16 -35.49 14.85
N GLY A 14 35.35 -34.18 14.77
CA GLY A 14 36.68 -33.55 14.82
C GLY A 14 36.64 -32.06 15.14
N VAL A 15 35.58 -31.57 15.78
CA VAL A 15 35.70 -30.32 16.54
C VAL A 15 36.35 -30.71 17.86
N LYS A 16 37.62 -30.34 18.03
CA LYS A 16 38.28 -30.37 19.34
C LYS A 16 37.43 -29.52 20.28
N THR A 17 36.62 -30.17 21.11
CA THR A 17 36.06 -29.55 22.31
C THR A 17 37.22 -29.31 23.27
N ASP A 18 37.53 -28.05 23.50
CA ASP A 18 38.37 -27.63 24.62
C ASP A 18 37.77 -28.17 25.93
N PRO A 19 38.57 -28.57 26.94
CA PRO A 19 38.06 -29.16 28.16
C PRO A 19 37.28 -28.13 29.01
N GLN A 20 35.97 -28.34 29.10
CA GLN A 20 35.04 -27.91 30.17
C GLN A 20 35.11 -26.45 30.68
N GLU A 21 34.56 -25.51 29.88
CA GLU A 21 33.59 -24.56 30.44
C GLU A 21 32.20 -25.01 29.99
N THR A 22 31.38 -25.52 30.92
CA THR A 22 29.97 -25.83 30.64
C THR A 22 29.21 -24.53 30.46
N CYS A 23 28.70 -24.26 29.25
CA CYS A 23 27.90 -23.07 28.97
C CYS A 23 26.68 -23.01 29.92
N PRO A 24 26.48 -21.88 30.62
CA PRO A 24 25.24 -21.60 31.35
C PRO A 24 24.02 -21.85 30.44
N ALA A 25 23.19 -22.80 30.85
CA ALA A 25 21.99 -23.17 30.12
C ALA A 25 20.74 -22.66 30.86
N PHE A 26 19.67 -22.47 30.07
CA PHE A 26 18.34 -22.19 30.59
C PHE A 26 17.92 -23.29 31.59
N THR A 27 17.36 -22.90 32.71
CA THR A 27 16.99 -23.83 33.78
C THR A 27 15.86 -24.74 33.30
N ALA A 28 16.14 -26.03 33.16
CA ALA A 28 15.14 -27.04 32.83
C ALA A 28 14.59 -27.65 34.13
N LEU A 29 13.26 -27.60 34.30
CA LEU A 29 12.57 -28.17 35.45
C LEU A 29 11.59 -29.25 35.00
N GLY A 30 11.36 -30.24 35.86
CA GLY A 30 10.42 -31.32 35.60
C GLY A 30 9.02 -31.05 36.18
N PHE A 31 8.07 -31.92 35.84
CA PHE A 31 6.70 -31.83 36.35
C PHE A 31 6.61 -31.91 37.89
N GLY A 32 7.51 -32.65 38.54
CA GLY A 32 7.60 -32.69 40.01
C GLY A 32 7.85 -31.32 40.64
N ASN A 33 8.67 -30.47 40.01
CA ASN A 33 8.91 -29.11 40.46
C ASN A 33 7.67 -28.22 40.31
N ALA A 34 6.85 -28.46 39.29
CA ALA A 34 5.60 -27.73 39.10
C ALA A 34 4.57 -28.04 40.20
N LEU A 35 4.50 -29.31 40.63
CA LEU A 35 3.62 -29.78 41.72
C LEU A 35 4.02 -29.20 43.07
N ILE A 36 5.30 -29.30 43.43
CA ILE A 36 5.81 -28.87 44.74
C ILE A 36 5.94 -27.33 44.80
N GLY A 37 6.21 -26.70 43.66
CA GLY A 37 6.61 -25.31 43.57
C GLY A 37 8.12 -25.14 43.72
N THR A 38 8.61 -23.98 43.30
CA THR A 38 10.03 -23.60 43.36
C THR A 38 10.20 -22.25 44.06
N GLU A 39 11.33 -22.05 44.74
CA GLU A 39 11.73 -20.72 45.20
C GLU A 39 12.11 -19.84 44.01
N LEU A 40 11.94 -18.51 44.15
CA LEU A 40 12.27 -17.59 43.06
C LEU A 40 13.79 -17.47 42.88
N LYS A 41 14.32 -17.98 41.77
CA LYS A 41 15.70 -17.73 41.32
C LYS A 41 15.71 -17.26 39.87
N VAL A 42 16.32 -16.10 39.65
CA VAL A 42 16.48 -15.50 38.32
C VAL A 42 17.93 -15.68 37.87
N LYS A 43 18.13 -16.23 36.68
CA LYS A 43 19.41 -16.25 35.98
C LYS A 43 19.36 -15.27 34.81
N LEU A 44 20.43 -14.52 34.64
CA LEU A 44 20.57 -13.53 33.57
C LEU A 44 21.62 -14.03 32.60
N LEU A 45 21.17 -14.52 31.45
CA LEU A 45 22.02 -15.17 30.45
C LEU A 45 22.34 -14.15 29.34
N LEU A 46 23.57 -13.64 29.34
CA LEU A 46 24.07 -12.68 28.36
C LEU A 46 24.59 -13.38 27.11
N TYR A 47 24.07 -12.96 25.97
CA TYR A 47 24.54 -13.28 24.63
C TYR A 47 24.95 -11.99 23.91
N THR A 48 26.02 -12.09 23.14
CA THR A 48 26.49 -11.03 22.23
C THR A 48 26.98 -11.67 20.94
N ARG A 49 27.35 -10.87 19.94
CA ARG A 49 28.01 -11.39 18.73
C ARG A 49 29.32 -12.14 19.01
N GLN A 50 29.97 -11.89 20.15
CA GLN A 50 31.19 -12.62 20.55
C GLN A 50 30.89 -14.00 21.13
N ASN A 51 29.68 -14.21 21.67
CA ASN A 51 29.26 -15.47 22.29
C ASN A 51 27.80 -15.83 21.90
N PRO A 52 27.51 -16.01 20.60
CA PRO A 52 26.13 -16.11 20.12
C PRO A 52 25.42 -17.41 20.51
N THR A 53 26.17 -18.47 20.84
CA THR A 53 25.63 -19.80 21.15
C THR A 53 25.84 -20.22 22.61
N CYS A 54 26.76 -19.57 23.33
CA CYS A 54 27.15 -19.92 24.70
C CYS A 54 26.98 -18.69 25.59
N ALA A 55 25.91 -18.66 26.39
CA ALA A 55 25.64 -17.54 27.28
C ALA A 55 26.74 -17.35 28.32
N LYS A 56 26.91 -16.12 28.81
CA LYS A 56 27.57 -15.87 30.09
C LYS A 56 26.53 -15.47 31.13
N GLU A 57 26.53 -16.14 32.27
CA GLU A 57 25.65 -15.74 33.38
C GLU A 57 26.22 -14.47 34.03
N LEU A 58 25.38 -13.44 34.17
CA LEU A 58 25.74 -12.18 34.83
C LEU A 58 25.64 -12.35 36.35
N HIS A 59 26.77 -12.22 37.04
CA HIS A 59 26.91 -12.37 38.49
C HIS A 59 27.56 -11.13 39.11
N SER A 60 26.93 -9.95 39.05
CA SER A 60 27.34 -8.68 39.72
C SER A 60 28.74 -8.12 39.41
N GLU A 61 29.67 -8.91 38.86
CA GLU A 61 30.96 -8.48 38.33
C GLU A 61 30.82 -8.22 36.82
N ALA A 62 31.39 -7.10 36.37
CA ALA A 62 31.37 -6.68 34.97
C ALA A 62 31.83 -7.81 34.05
N SER A 63 30.88 -8.38 33.30
CA SER A 63 31.19 -9.39 32.30
C SER A 63 31.99 -8.73 31.19
N LYS A 64 33.14 -9.29 30.81
CA LYS A 64 33.93 -8.82 29.66
C LYS A 64 33.15 -8.77 28.33
N TYR A 65 32.02 -9.46 28.27
CA TYR A 65 31.14 -9.48 27.09
C TYR A 65 30.07 -8.38 27.14
N LEU A 66 29.78 -7.80 28.30
CA LEU A 66 28.76 -6.76 28.42
C LEU A 66 29.36 -5.42 27.99
N ASP A 67 28.83 -4.84 26.92
CA ASP A 67 29.20 -3.51 26.47
C ASP A 67 28.02 -2.56 26.68
N VAL A 68 28.04 -1.83 27.80
CA VAL A 68 26.97 -0.91 28.21
C VAL A 68 26.71 0.25 27.25
N THR A 69 27.63 0.51 26.32
CA THR A 69 27.44 1.53 25.28
C THR A 69 26.54 1.04 24.13
N LYS A 70 26.33 -0.27 24.03
CA LYS A 70 25.47 -0.89 23.03
C LYS A 70 24.04 -1.01 23.55
N LYS A 71 23.10 -1.03 22.60
CA LYS A 71 21.70 -1.39 22.85
C LYS A 71 21.62 -2.70 23.62
N THR A 72 20.74 -2.76 24.61
CA THR A 72 20.53 -3.96 25.41
C THR A 72 19.07 -4.40 25.30
N THR A 73 18.88 -5.63 24.80
CA THR A 73 17.57 -6.24 24.64
C THR A 73 17.37 -7.34 25.67
N PHE A 74 16.35 -7.19 26.52
CA PHE A 74 15.93 -8.19 27.49
C PHE A 74 14.87 -9.11 26.89
N ILE A 75 15.04 -10.42 27.02
CA ILE A 75 14.03 -11.42 26.63
C ILE A 75 13.47 -12.05 27.89
N ILE A 76 12.18 -11.85 28.15
CA ILE A 76 11.52 -12.29 29.38
C ILE A 76 10.39 -13.25 29.03
N HIS A 77 10.56 -14.53 29.39
CA HIS A 77 9.54 -15.54 29.18
C HIS A 77 8.38 -15.41 30.19
N GLY A 78 7.29 -16.14 29.95
CA GLY A 78 6.11 -16.14 30.82
C GLY A 78 5.97 -17.37 31.72
N TYR A 79 4.72 -17.66 32.10
CA TYR A 79 4.32 -18.81 32.93
C TYR A 79 4.74 -20.16 32.30
N ARG A 80 5.21 -21.11 33.13
CA ARG A 80 5.75 -22.40 32.67
C ARG A 80 5.15 -23.59 33.42
N PHE A 81 3.94 -24.01 33.05
CA PHE A 81 3.26 -25.16 33.67
C PHE A 81 4.12 -26.43 33.79
N THR A 82 4.91 -26.76 32.77
CA THR A 82 5.74 -27.98 32.74
C THR A 82 7.21 -27.75 33.07
N GLY A 83 7.63 -26.49 33.27
CA GLY A 83 9.03 -26.13 33.53
C GLY A 83 10.03 -26.37 32.40
N SER A 84 9.58 -26.75 31.20
CA SER A 84 10.45 -26.87 30.03
C SER A 84 10.98 -25.51 29.59
N ALA A 85 12.10 -25.47 28.88
CA ALA A 85 12.58 -24.23 28.25
C ALA A 85 11.67 -23.80 27.08
N PRO A 86 11.48 -22.49 26.83
CA PRO A 86 10.80 -22.02 25.62
C PRO A 86 11.63 -22.33 24.36
N ILE A 87 11.01 -22.98 23.38
CA ILE A 87 11.68 -23.44 22.16
C ILE A 87 12.18 -22.30 21.26
N TRP A 88 11.58 -21.11 21.38
CA TRP A 88 11.83 -19.95 20.52
C TRP A 88 12.98 -19.06 20.98
N ILE A 89 13.51 -19.24 22.20
CA ILE A 89 14.58 -18.39 22.74
C ILE A 89 15.84 -18.43 21.88
N PRO A 90 16.37 -19.61 21.47
CA PRO A 90 17.58 -19.68 20.66
C PRO A 90 17.45 -18.92 19.34
N ASP A 91 16.32 -19.08 18.64
CA ASP A 91 16.05 -18.40 17.37
C ASP A 91 15.93 -16.89 17.56
N LEU A 92 15.25 -16.44 18.63
CA LEU A 92 15.11 -15.01 18.94
C LEU A 92 16.46 -14.36 19.22
N VAL A 93 17.30 -15.00 20.04
CA VAL A 93 18.65 -14.52 20.35
C VAL A 93 19.46 -14.41 19.06
N HIS A 94 19.46 -15.46 18.24
CA HIS A 94 20.21 -15.49 16.99
C HIS A 94 19.76 -14.39 16.01
N LEU A 95 18.45 -14.21 15.83
CA LEU A 95 17.90 -13.19 14.94
C LEU A 95 18.13 -11.75 15.45
N LEU A 96 18.07 -11.51 16.76
CA LEU A 96 18.38 -10.18 17.30
C LEU A 96 19.86 -9.82 17.07
N LEU A 97 20.77 -10.76 17.32
CA LEU A 97 22.20 -10.57 17.10
C LEU A 97 22.57 -10.42 15.61
N SER A 98 21.77 -10.99 14.70
CA SER A 98 21.98 -10.82 13.26
C SER A 98 21.55 -9.45 12.75
N VAL A 99 20.53 -8.83 13.36
CA VAL A 99 20.01 -7.51 12.95
C VAL A 99 20.95 -6.37 13.38
N GLU A 100 21.43 -6.37 14.63
CA GLU A 100 22.26 -5.28 15.16
C GLU A 100 23.28 -5.83 16.18
N ASP A 101 24.40 -5.13 16.37
CA ASP A 101 25.37 -5.48 17.41
C ASP A 101 24.87 -4.98 18.76
N MET A 102 24.37 -5.88 19.59
CA MET A 102 23.68 -5.56 20.84
C MET A 102 24.02 -6.57 21.95
N ASN A 103 23.71 -6.19 23.19
CA ASN A 103 23.63 -7.14 24.30
C ASN A 103 22.23 -7.78 24.29
N VAL A 104 22.16 -9.11 24.33
CA VAL A 104 20.90 -9.84 24.50
C VAL A 104 20.92 -10.55 25.84
N ILE A 105 20.02 -10.18 26.75
CA ILE A 105 19.93 -10.75 28.10
C ILE A 105 18.65 -11.57 28.20
N VAL A 106 18.79 -12.90 28.22
CA VAL A 106 17.67 -13.80 28.49
C VAL A 106 17.46 -13.90 30.00
N VAL A 107 16.25 -13.53 30.44
CA VAL A 107 15.83 -13.56 31.85
C VAL A 107 15.17 -14.90 32.13
N ASP A 108 15.94 -15.84 32.64
CA ASP A 108 15.46 -17.15 33.08
C ASP A 108 14.99 -17.07 34.54
N TRP A 109 13.67 -16.91 34.72
CA TRP A 109 13.00 -16.96 36.02
C TRP A 109 12.17 -18.24 36.16
N ASN A 110 12.57 -19.31 35.47
CA ASN A 110 11.80 -20.54 35.39
C ASN A 110 11.60 -21.20 36.76
N GLN A 111 12.55 -21.03 37.67
CA GLN A 111 12.39 -21.27 39.12
C GLN A 111 11.55 -20.15 39.73
N GLY A 112 10.26 -20.13 39.46
CA GLY A 112 9.36 -19.03 39.79
C GLY A 112 8.14 -19.07 38.91
N ALA A 113 8.37 -19.22 37.60
CA ALA A 113 7.34 -19.43 36.59
C ALA A 113 6.79 -20.87 36.58
N THR A 114 7.58 -21.84 37.05
CA THR A 114 7.19 -23.26 37.11
C THR A 114 6.41 -23.59 38.37
N THR A 115 5.10 -23.66 38.22
CA THR A 115 4.16 -24.04 39.28
C THR A 115 2.82 -24.40 38.65
N LEU A 116 2.00 -25.20 39.32
CA LEU A 116 0.58 -25.36 38.99
C LEU A 116 -0.29 -24.18 39.46
N ASN A 117 0.21 -23.38 40.41
CA ASN A 117 -0.52 -22.24 40.97
C ASN A 117 -0.16 -20.96 40.22
N TYR A 118 -0.94 -20.62 39.20
CA TYR A 118 -0.75 -19.42 38.38
C TYR A 118 -0.68 -18.12 39.22
N SER A 119 -1.48 -17.99 40.28
CA SER A 119 -1.43 -16.83 41.18
C SER A 119 -0.09 -16.68 41.90
N SER A 120 0.57 -17.79 42.23
CA SER A 120 1.91 -17.78 42.82
C SER A 120 2.95 -17.26 41.83
N ALA A 121 2.90 -17.71 40.56
CA ALA A 121 3.80 -17.20 39.51
C ALA A 121 3.56 -15.71 39.25
N SER A 122 2.30 -15.29 39.11
CA SER A 122 1.94 -13.88 38.87
C SER A 122 2.41 -12.95 40.00
N ARG A 123 2.27 -13.35 41.27
CA ARG A 123 2.78 -12.57 42.42
C ARG A 123 4.30 -12.39 42.42
N LYS A 124 5.05 -13.33 41.84
CA LYS A 124 6.52 -13.24 41.74
C LYS A 124 6.99 -12.27 40.66
N CYS A 125 6.13 -11.87 39.70
CA CYS A 125 6.50 -10.98 38.61
C CYS A 125 7.09 -9.65 39.10
N LYS A 126 6.48 -9.01 40.12
CA LYS A 126 7.03 -7.76 40.71
C LYS A 126 8.42 -7.96 41.28
N ARG A 127 8.66 -9.10 41.95
CA ARG A 127 9.99 -9.43 42.50
C ARG A 127 11.03 -9.69 41.40
N VAL A 128 10.65 -10.28 40.28
CA VAL A 128 11.53 -10.39 39.10
C VAL A 128 11.88 -9.01 38.56
N ALA A 129 10.91 -8.10 38.45
CA ALA A 129 11.15 -6.73 38.03
C ALA A 129 12.11 -5.98 38.96
N GLU A 130 12.00 -6.14 40.29
CA GLU A 130 12.96 -5.57 41.25
C GLU A 130 14.39 -6.08 41.04
N ILE A 131 14.57 -7.35 40.65
CA ILE A 131 15.90 -7.93 40.35
C ILE A 131 16.46 -7.30 39.06
N LEU A 132 15.63 -7.17 38.02
CA LEU A 132 16.02 -6.54 36.76
C LEU A 132 16.34 -5.05 36.95
N LYS A 133 15.58 -4.35 37.79
CA LYS A 133 15.84 -2.95 38.15
C LYS A 133 17.26 -2.78 38.68
N LYS A 134 17.68 -3.63 39.63
CA LYS A 134 19.03 -3.56 40.22
C LYS A 134 20.13 -3.72 39.17
N LEU A 135 19.96 -4.69 38.26
CA LEU A 135 20.92 -4.86 37.15
C LEU A 135 20.97 -3.62 36.26
N ILE A 136 19.80 -3.05 35.91
CA ILE A 136 19.75 -1.84 35.09
C ILE A 136 20.40 -0.67 35.83
N ASP A 137 20.13 -0.48 37.12
CA ASP A 137 20.78 0.54 37.95
C ASP A 137 22.33 0.40 37.92
N GLU A 138 22.85 -0.83 38.02
CA GLU A 138 24.29 -1.13 37.85
C GLU A 138 24.80 -0.75 36.45
N MET A 139 24.07 -1.14 35.39
CA MET A 139 24.43 -0.78 34.02
C MET A 139 24.43 0.73 33.78
N LEU A 140 23.51 1.48 34.39
CA LEU A 140 23.46 2.94 34.30
C LEU A 140 24.67 3.59 34.99
N ILE A 141 25.11 3.06 36.13
CA ILE A 141 26.34 3.51 36.80
C ILE A 141 27.55 3.32 35.87
N ASP A 142 27.56 2.22 35.11
CA ASP A 142 28.62 1.91 34.14
C ASP A 142 28.51 2.70 32.83
N GLY A 143 27.46 3.51 32.65
CA GLY A 143 27.29 4.42 31.52
C GLY A 143 26.28 4.00 30.46
N ALA A 144 25.43 3.00 30.74
CA ALA A 144 24.30 2.67 29.87
C ALA A 144 23.25 3.80 29.85
N SER A 145 22.40 3.81 28.82
CA SER A 145 21.24 4.70 28.73
C SER A 145 19.93 3.91 28.72
N LEU A 146 18.92 4.39 29.44
CA LEU A 146 17.56 3.82 29.41
C LEU A 146 16.94 3.87 28.01
N ASP A 147 17.29 4.88 27.19
CA ASP A 147 16.86 5.00 25.78
C ASP A 147 17.30 3.80 24.93
N SER A 148 18.42 3.18 25.30
CA SER A 148 19.02 2.03 24.60
C SER A 148 18.48 0.67 25.06
N MET A 149 17.52 0.66 26.00
CA MET A 149 16.94 -0.55 26.57
C MET A 149 15.67 -0.95 25.82
N HIS A 150 15.61 -2.21 25.39
CA HIS A 150 14.43 -2.81 24.80
C HIS A 150 14.02 -4.06 25.60
N MET A 151 12.80 -4.10 26.13
CA MET A 151 12.30 -5.28 26.85
C MET A 151 11.26 -6.02 26.01
N ILE A 152 11.52 -7.27 25.68
CA ILE A 152 10.61 -8.16 24.95
C ILE A 152 10.04 -9.16 25.97
N GLY A 153 8.78 -8.96 26.35
CA GLY A 153 8.11 -9.75 27.36
C GLY A 153 7.01 -10.62 26.78
N VAL A 154 7.06 -11.93 27.04
CA VAL A 154 6.04 -12.90 26.59
C VAL A 154 5.10 -13.24 27.74
N SER A 155 3.78 -13.14 27.55
CA SER A 155 2.79 -13.53 28.57
C SER A 155 3.01 -12.78 29.90
N LEU A 156 3.23 -13.47 31.03
CA LEU A 156 3.61 -12.85 32.31
C LEU A 156 4.87 -11.96 32.19
N GLY A 157 5.78 -12.28 31.27
CA GLY A 157 6.97 -11.48 30.99
C GLY A 157 6.68 -10.08 30.46
N ALA A 158 5.54 -9.88 29.79
CA ALA A 158 5.10 -8.56 29.35
C ALA A 158 4.82 -7.65 30.55
N HIS A 159 4.14 -8.16 31.59
CA HIS A 159 3.89 -7.42 32.82
C HIS A 159 5.15 -7.21 33.65
N ILE A 160 6.09 -8.17 33.66
CA ILE A 160 7.41 -7.96 34.27
C ILE A 160 8.11 -6.77 33.59
N SER A 161 8.05 -6.67 32.26
CA SER A 161 8.61 -5.55 31.51
C SER A 161 7.95 -4.22 31.89
N GLY A 162 6.61 -4.20 31.99
CA GLY A 162 5.85 -3.03 32.44
C GLY A 162 6.24 -2.57 33.85
N PHE A 163 6.34 -3.50 34.81
CA PHE A 163 6.79 -3.19 36.17
C PHE A 163 8.21 -2.61 36.22
N VAL A 164 9.13 -3.09 35.39
CA VAL A 164 10.47 -2.49 35.28
C VAL A 164 10.37 -1.08 34.71
N GLY A 165 9.56 -0.88 33.66
CA GLY A 165 9.31 0.43 33.07
C GLY A 165 8.76 1.46 34.05
N GLN A 166 7.75 1.06 34.84
CA GLN A 166 7.19 1.87 35.91
C GLN A 166 8.23 2.27 36.97
N MET A 167 9.14 1.35 37.34
CA MET A 167 10.23 1.62 38.27
C MET A 167 11.28 2.61 37.75
N PHE A 168 11.24 2.94 36.47
CA PHE A 168 12.03 3.96 35.80
C PHE A 168 11.16 5.09 35.26
N ASP A 169 9.97 5.30 35.83
CA ASP A 169 9.05 6.40 35.48
C ASP A 169 8.72 6.47 33.97
N GLY A 170 8.64 5.31 33.30
CA GLY A 170 8.30 5.24 31.88
C GLY A 170 9.43 5.62 30.92
N THR A 171 10.66 5.80 31.43
CA THR A 171 11.78 6.32 30.63
C THR A 171 12.54 5.26 29.83
N LEU A 172 12.19 3.99 29.94
CA LEU A 172 12.76 2.92 29.10
C LEU A 172 12.55 3.21 27.60
N GLY A 173 13.52 2.85 26.77
CA GLY A 173 13.49 3.12 25.33
C GLY A 173 12.32 2.45 24.61
N ARG A 174 12.09 1.15 24.87
CA ARG A 174 10.99 0.38 24.28
C ARG A 174 10.58 -0.84 25.11
N ILE A 175 9.28 -1.13 25.17
CA ILE A 175 8.74 -2.43 25.60
C ILE A 175 7.93 -3.05 24.47
N THR A 176 8.17 -4.33 24.17
CA THR A 176 7.32 -5.13 23.29
C THR A 176 6.61 -6.22 24.08
N GLY A 177 5.28 -6.16 24.11
CA GLY A 177 4.43 -7.17 24.75
C GLY A 177 4.00 -8.25 23.75
N LEU A 178 4.46 -9.48 23.94
CA LEU A 178 4.06 -10.63 23.11
C LEU A 178 3.01 -11.45 23.85
N ASP A 179 1.76 -11.24 23.43
CA ASP A 179 0.53 -11.77 24.03
C ASP A 179 0.52 -11.67 25.57
N PRO A 180 0.46 -10.45 26.13
CA PRO A 180 0.45 -10.23 27.58
C PRO A 180 -0.63 -11.05 28.26
N ALA A 181 -0.37 -11.57 29.47
CA ALA A 181 -1.31 -12.49 30.11
C ALA A 181 -2.59 -11.78 30.61
N GLY A 182 -3.76 -12.28 30.22
CA GLY A 182 -5.06 -11.76 30.68
C GLY A 182 -5.40 -12.11 32.14
N PRO A 183 -5.32 -13.38 32.57
CA PRO A 183 -5.74 -13.79 33.91
C PRO A 183 -4.99 -13.06 35.02
N LEU A 184 -5.73 -12.53 36.00
CA LEU A 184 -5.26 -11.68 37.11
C LEU A 184 -4.84 -10.24 36.76
N TYR A 185 -4.78 -9.89 35.46
CA TYR A 185 -4.40 -8.55 35.02
C TYR A 185 -5.58 -7.77 34.40
N ARG A 186 -6.54 -8.44 33.76
CA ARG A 186 -7.71 -7.78 33.13
C ARG A 186 -8.46 -6.88 34.11
N GLY A 187 -8.69 -5.63 33.70
CA GLY A 187 -9.41 -4.63 34.51
C GLY A 187 -8.65 -4.12 35.73
N THR A 188 -7.38 -4.48 35.91
CA THR A 188 -6.53 -3.92 36.96
C THR A 188 -6.02 -2.53 36.57
N ALA A 189 -5.60 -1.77 37.58
CA ALA A 189 -5.04 -0.42 37.38
C ALA A 189 -3.75 -0.49 36.53
N PRO A 190 -3.41 0.59 35.77
CA PRO A 190 -2.17 0.65 35.00
C PRO A 190 -0.91 0.22 35.77
N SER A 191 -0.82 0.57 37.06
CA SER A 191 0.30 0.18 37.95
C SER A 191 0.43 -1.32 38.23
N GLU A 192 -0.57 -2.13 37.87
CA GLU A 192 -0.62 -3.56 38.15
C GLU A 192 -0.47 -4.41 36.87
N ARG A 193 -0.26 -3.78 35.71
CA ARG A 193 -0.13 -4.45 34.41
C ARG A 193 0.85 -3.69 33.50
N LEU A 194 0.98 -4.16 32.26
CA LEU A 194 1.67 -3.40 31.21
C LEU A 194 0.76 -2.24 30.79
N ASP A 195 1.34 -1.09 30.52
CA ASP A 195 0.63 0.11 30.10
C ASP A 195 1.49 0.94 29.12
N PRO A 196 0.90 1.78 28.25
CA PRO A 196 1.67 2.61 27.34
C PRO A 196 2.62 3.56 28.07
N THR A 197 2.32 3.92 29.32
CA THR A 197 3.15 4.80 30.14
C THR A 197 4.44 4.15 30.67
N ASP A 198 4.63 2.84 30.52
CA ASP A 198 5.78 2.11 31.08
C ASP A 198 7.08 2.29 30.26
N ALA A 199 7.00 2.83 29.04
CA ALA A 199 8.19 3.14 28.23
C ALA A 199 7.89 4.27 27.26
N GLN A 200 8.96 4.85 26.69
CA GLN A 200 8.84 5.84 25.62
C GLN A 200 8.15 5.29 24.37
N PHE A 201 8.14 3.97 24.19
CA PHE A 201 7.38 3.30 23.13
C PHE A 201 6.99 1.89 23.60
N VAL A 202 5.71 1.56 23.45
CA VAL A 202 5.17 0.27 23.83
C VAL A 202 4.39 -0.28 22.64
N ASP A 203 4.77 -1.45 22.16
CA ASP A 203 4.10 -2.15 21.07
C ASP A 203 3.67 -3.56 21.49
N VAL A 204 2.44 -3.96 21.16
CA VAL A 204 1.86 -5.20 21.70
C VAL A 204 1.28 -6.05 20.58
N ILE A 205 1.52 -7.36 20.62
CA ILE A 205 0.92 -8.34 19.70
C ILE A 205 -0.05 -9.23 20.49
N HIS A 206 -1.33 -9.15 20.17
CA HIS A 206 -2.41 -9.90 20.79
C HIS A 206 -2.78 -11.11 19.93
N SER A 207 -2.55 -12.33 20.40
CA SER A 207 -2.78 -13.53 19.60
C SER A 207 -3.78 -14.52 20.20
N ASP A 208 -4.09 -14.43 21.50
CA ASP A 208 -4.99 -15.35 22.22
C ASP A 208 -5.92 -14.61 23.21
N THR A 209 -6.59 -13.53 22.75
CA THR A 209 -7.39 -12.66 23.62
C THR A 209 -8.64 -13.31 24.21
N ASN A 210 -9.17 -14.36 23.58
CA ASN A 210 -10.28 -15.19 24.06
C ASN A 210 -9.81 -16.33 25.00
N GLY A 211 -8.52 -16.62 25.04
CA GLY A 211 -7.90 -17.58 25.95
C GLY A 211 -7.03 -16.89 27.01
N LEU A 212 -5.71 -17.04 26.87
CA LEU A 212 -4.70 -16.64 27.87
C LEU A 212 -4.26 -15.17 27.76
N GLY A 213 -4.44 -14.53 26.60
CA GLY A 213 -4.00 -13.17 26.30
C GLY A 213 -4.88 -12.07 26.90
N TYR A 214 -4.33 -10.88 27.06
CA TYR A 214 -5.05 -9.67 27.49
C TYR A 214 -5.76 -9.07 26.27
N GLY A 215 -7.07 -8.77 26.37
CA GLY A 215 -7.88 -8.39 25.21
C GLY A 215 -7.85 -6.91 24.82
N GLU A 216 -7.77 -6.01 25.79
CA GLU A 216 -7.75 -4.57 25.54
C GLU A 216 -6.34 -4.11 25.20
N ALA A 217 -6.25 -2.92 24.60
CA ALA A 217 -4.98 -2.35 24.18
C ALA A 217 -4.12 -1.96 25.38
N LEU A 218 -2.83 -2.27 25.32
CA LEU A 218 -1.83 -2.05 26.36
C LEU A 218 -0.62 -1.24 25.86
N GLY A 219 -0.54 -0.92 24.57
CA GLY A 219 0.57 -0.20 23.97
C GLY A 219 0.19 1.16 23.38
N HIS A 220 1.19 1.82 22.78
CA HIS A 220 0.96 2.92 21.85
C HIS A 220 0.38 2.38 20.53
N ILE A 221 0.76 1.15 20.15
CA ILE A 221 0.26 0.40 19.01
C ILE A 221 0.02 -1.06 19.40
N ASP A 222 -1.15 -1.56 19.03
CA ASP A 222 -1.62 -2.89 19.41
C ASP A 222 -2.03 -3.67 18.16
N PHE A 223 -1.34 -4.77 17.90
CA PHE A 223 -1.49 -5.62 16.74
C PHE A 223 -2.40 -6.81 17.06
N TYR A 224 -3.46 -6.99 16.27
CA TYR A 224 -4.45 -8.07 16.41
C TYR A 224 -4.46 -8.97 15.16
N PRO A 225 -3.43 -9.83 14.97
CA PRO A 225 -3.39 -10.80 13.88
C PRO A 225 -4.63 -11.70 13.89
N ASN A 226 -5.31 -11.81 12.74
CA ASN A 226 -6.52 -12.62 12.57
C ASN A 226 -7.65 -12.26 13.56
N GLY A 227 -7.67 -11.00 14.02
CA GLY A 227 -8.60 -10.51 15.04
C GLY A 227 -8.13 -10.71 16.48
N GLY A 228 -6.96 -11.34 16.67
CA GLY A 228 -6.30 -11.53 17.96
C GLY A 228 -6.89 -12.65 18.83
N THR A 229 -7.70 -13.55 18.26
CA THR A 229 -8.30 -14.67 18.99
C THR A 229 -7.72 -16.02 18.52
N ASP A 230 -8.20 -16.55 17.41
CA ASP A 230 -7.85 -17.89 16.95
C ASP A 230 -6.94 -17.77 15.73
N GLN A 231 -5.75 -18.36 15.81
CA GLN A 231 -4.70 -18.19 14.82
C GLN A 231 -4.72 -19.36 13.82
N PRO A 232 -4.53 -19.10 12.51
CA PRO A 232 -4.51 -20.15 11.50
C PRO A 232 -3.48 -21.25 11.79
N GLY A 233 -3.89 -22.51 11.65
CA GLY A 233 -3.06 -23.69 11.95
C GLY A 233 -3.02 -24.12 13.41
N CYS A 234 -3.65 -23.36 14.32
CA CYS A 234 -3.79 -23.77 15.72
C CYS A 234 -4.99 -24.70 15.93
N PRO A 235 -4.91 -25.67 16.86
CA PRO A 235 -6.02 -26.58 17.13
C PRO A 235 -7.24 -25.83 17.68
N LEU A 236 -8.43 -26.15 17.18
CA LEU A 236 -9.69 -25.49 17.61
C LEU A 236 -10.42 -26.24 18.74
N THR A 237 -9.87 -27.36 19.23
CA THR A 237 -10.56 -28.19 20.24
C THR A 237 -9.71 -28.44 21.47
N ILE A 238 -10.34 -28.35 22.65
CA ILE A 238 -9.72 -28.63 23.95
C ILE A 238 -9.19 -30.06 24.06
N PHE A 239 -9.72 -31.00 23.27
CA PHE A 239 -9.23 -32.38 23.18
C PHE A 239 -7.82 -32.49 22.59
N SER A 240 -7.30 -31.42 21.98
CA SER A 240 -5.91 -31.33 21.50
C SER A 240 -4.90 -31.06 22.62
N GLY A 241 -5.36 -31.08 23.88
CA GLY A 241 -4.52 -31.01 25.07
C GLY A 241 -3.78 -29.69 25.22
N LEU A 242 -2.52 -29.75 25.66
CA LEU A 242 -1.72 -28.57 25.96
C LEU A 242 -1.40 -27.73 24.71
N GLN A 243 -1.51 -28.30 23.51
CA GLN A 243 -1.29 -27.60 22.24
C GLN A 243 -2.42 -26.60 21.94
N TYR A 244 -3.65 -26.91 22.33
CA TYR A 244 -4.80 -26.00 22.19
C TYR A 244 -4.55 -24.68 22.92
N PHE A 245 -4.08 -24.75 24.17
CA PHE A 245 -3.83 -23.56 24.99
C PHE A 245 -2.52 -22.82 24.70
N LYS A 246 -1.60 -23.44 23.95
CA LYS A 246 -0.27 -22.87 23.71
C LYS A 246 -0.11 -22.28 22.32
N CYS A 247 -0.79 -22.84 21.32
CA CYS A 247 -0.52 -22.51 19.92
C CYS A 247 -0.83 -21.04 19.62
N ASP A 248 -2.06 -20.60 19.92
CA ASP A 248 -2.48 -19.20 19.71
C ASP A 248 -1.61 -18.26 20.53
N HIS A 249 -1.42 -18.58 21.81
CA HIS A 249 -0.60 -17.79 22.74
C HIS A 249 0.86 -17.61 22.30
N GLN A 250 1.44 -18.61 21.63
CA GLN A 250 2.80 -18.55 21.11
C GLN A 250 2.90 -17.88 19.73
N ARG A 251 1.77 -17.64 19.04
CA ARG A 251 1.78 -17.05 17.69
C ARG A 251 2.40 -15.66 17.67
N SER A 252 2.15 -14.84 18.69
CA SER A 252 2.79 -13.52 18.86
C SER A 252 4.32 -13.59 18.75
N VAL A 253 4.94 -14.62 19.34
CA VAL A 253 6.40 -14.82 19.30
C VAL A 253 6.86 -15.19 17.89
N PHE A 254 6.18 -16.11 17.22
CA PHE A 254 6.56 -16.53 15.87
C PHE A 254 6.34 -15.42 14.83
N LEU A 255 5.31 -14.59 15.01
CA LEU A 255 5.12 -13.39 14.18
C LEU A 255 6.23 -12.36 14.40
N PHE A 256 6.64 -12.15 15.66
CA PHE A 256 7.77 -11.28 15.97
C PHE A 256 9.09 -11.82 15.38
N LEU A 257 9.36 -13.12 15.50
CA LEU A 257 10.52 -13.78 14.86
C LEU A 257 10.50 -13.60 13.34
N SER A 258 9.36 -13.85 12.69
CA SER A 258 9.21 -13.68 11.24
C SER A 258 9.39 -12.22 10.80
N SER A 259 9.13 -11.23 11.66
CA SER A 259 9.41 -9.83 11.34
C SER A 259 10.90 -9.51 11.29
N LEU A 260 11.73 -10.22 12.07
CA LEU A 260 13.18 -10.03 12.09
C LEU A 260 13.86 -10.56 10.83
N THR A 261 13.33 -11.62 10.22
CA THR A 261 13.89 -12.22 8.99
C THR A 261 13.62 -11.38 7.74
N GLN A 262 12.65 -10.46 7.80
CA GLN A 262 12.21 -9.61 6.67
C GLN A 262 11.86 -10.38 5.39
N SER A 263 11.55 -11.68 5.49
CA SER A 263 11.03 -12.46 4.35
C SER A 263 9.66 -11.97 3.91
N CYS A 264 8.93 -11.30 4.83
CA CYS A 264 7.61 -10.75 4.60
C CYS A 264 7.37 -9.53 5.49
N ASN A 265 7.22 -8.35 4.88
CA ASN A 265 6.80 -7.16 5.61
C ASN A 265 5.27 -7.14 5.70
N ILE A 266 4.74 -7.65 6.82
CA ILE A 266 3.30 -7.69 7.06
C ILE A 266 2.80 -6.28 7.39
N THR A 267 2.16 -5.64 6.42
CA THR A 267 1.48 -4.36 6.59
C THR A 267 0.23 -4.52 7.43
N THR A 268 0.03 -3.61 8.37
CA THR A 268 -1.11 -3.62 9.30
C THR A 268 -1.95 -2.36 9.12
N TYR A 269 -3.27 -2.46 9.36
CA TYR A 269 -4.18 -1.35 9.09
C TYR A 269 -4.89 -0.86 10.36
N PRO A 270 -4.93 0.47 10.61
CA PRO A 270 -5.66 1.01 11.74
C PRO A 270 -7.16 0.80 11.54
N CYS A 271 -7.83 0.22 12.53
CA CYS A 271 -9.27 -0.01 12.44
C CYS A 271 -9.92 -0.08 13.81
N ASN A 272 -11.21 0.30 13.88
CA ASN A 272 -11.96 0.23 15.14
C ASN A 272 -12.38 -1.19 15.52
N SER A 273 -12.38 -2.14 14.58
CA SER A 273 -12.67 -3.55 14.86
C SER A 273 -12.21 -4.45 13.72
N TYR A 274 -11.85 -5.69 14.06
CA TYR A 274 -11.53 -6.73 13.08
C TYR A 274 -12.65 -6.95 12.06
N ARG A 275 -13.91 -6.87 12.50
CA ARG A 275 -15.07 -6.96 11.61
C ARG A 275 -15.08 -5.85 10.55
N ASN A 276 -14.74 -4.61 10.91
CA ASN A 276 -14.67 -3.52 9.93
C ASN A 276 -13.50 -3.72 8.95
N PHE A 277 -12.36 -4.22 9.46
CA PHE A 277 -11.21 -4.60 8.63
C PHE A 277 -11.58 -5.67 7.59
N ARG A 278 -12.16 -6.80 8.02
CA ARG A 278 -12.60 -7.90 7.11
C ARG A 278 -13.69 -7.48 6.12
N ASN A 279 -14.44 -6.41 6.41
CA ASN A 279 -15.41 -5.82 5.48
C ASN A 279 -14.79 -4.74 4.56
N GLY A 280 -13.46 -4.63 4.50
CA GLY A 280 -12.74 -3.73 3.59
C GLY A 280 -12.80 -2.25 3.97
N LYS A 281 -13.32 -1.88 5.15
CA LYS A 281 -13.51 -0.47 5.56
C LYS A 281 -12.23 0.23 6.03
N CYS A 282 -11.19 -0.54 6.35
CA CYS A 282 -9.94 -0.06 6.94
C CYS A 282 -8.76 -0.60 6.13
N THR A 283 -8.64 -0.14 4.89
CA THR A 283 -7.65 -0.63 3.92
C THR A 283 -6.76 0.49 3.37
N SER A 284 -6.81 1.66 4.01
CA SER A 284 -6.02 2.84 3.69
C SER A 284 -5.11 3.22 4.85
N CYS A 285 -3.92 3.73 4.53
CA CYS A 285 -2.93 4.25 5.46
C CYS A 285 -3.05 5.77 5.66
N GLU A 286 -4.11 6.40 5.14
CA GLU A 286 -4.39 7.84 5.31
C GLU A 286 -4.19 8.35 6.74
N PRO A 287 -4.61 7.63 7.80
CA PRO A 287 -4.39 8.07 9.17
C PRO A 287 -2.93 8.15 9.61
N PHE A 288 -1.96 7.70 8.82
CA PHE A 288 -0.52 7.77 9.11
C PHE A 288 0.24 8.70 8.16
N TRP A 289 -0.44 9.34 7.20
CA TRP A 289 0.20 10.21 6.22
C TRP A 289 1.04 11.31 6.89
N PRO A 290 2.30 11.57 6.44
CA PRO A 290 2.94 11.07 5.21
C PRO A 290 3.70 9.74 5.33
N MET A 291 3.58 9.03 6.47
CA MET A 291 4.23 7.74 6.66
C MET A 291 3.41 6.59 6.04
N PRO A 292 4.06 5.49 5.63
CA PRO A 292 3.35 4.28 5.22
C PRO A 292 2.63 3.62 6.41
N CYS A 293 1.76 2.65 6.12
CA CYS A 293 1.14 1.83 7.17
C CYS A 293 2.21 1.14 8.04
N PRO A 294 2.01 1.08 9.37
CA PRO A 294 2.85 0.30 10.27
C PRO A 294 3.00 -1.16 9.84
N ILE A 295 4.23 -1.65 9.93
CA ILE A 295 4.55 -3.07 9.77
C ILE A 295 4.62 -3.77 11.12
N LEU A 296 4.24 -5.05 11.13
CA LEU A 296 4.24 -5.88 12.32
C LEU A 296 5.66 -6.11 12.88
N GLY A 297 5.80 -6.08 14.20
CA GLY A 297 6.92 -6.69 14.92
C GLY A 297 8.11 -5.78 15.18
N TYR A 298 9.34 -6.28 14.97
CA TYR A 298 10.57 -5.64 15.42
C TYR A 298 10.74 -4.20 14.91
N TYR A 299 10.31 -3.93 13.68
CA TYR A 299 10.46 -2.62 13.05
C TYR A 299 9.35 -1.61 13.38
N ALA A 300 8.39 -1.95 14.25
CA ALA A 300 7.30 -1.04 14.64
C ALA A 300 7.77 0.30 15.28
N HIS A 301 9.01 0.35 15.79
CA HIS A 301 9.62 1.56 16.36
C HIS A 301 9.81 2.71 15.35
N GLU A 302 9.79 2.43 14.03
CA GLU A 302 9.85 3.47 13.00
C GLU A 302 8.67 4.46 13.08
N TRP A 303 7.55 4.04 13.67
CA TRP A 303 6.35 4.88 13.89
C TRP A 303 6.31 5.55 15.26
N LYS A 304 7.33 5.38 16.11
CA LYS A 304 7.37 5.91 17.50
C LYS A 304 7.02 7.39 17.54
N SER A 305 7.68 8.22 16.73
CA SER A 305 7.51 9.68 16.76
C SER A 305 6.11 10.16 16.39
N TYR A 306 5.31 9.34 15.71
CA TYR A 306 3.93 9.65 15.35
C TYR A 306 2.96 9.19 16.43
N LEU A 307 3.13 7.94 16.87
CA LEU A 307 2.24 7.26 17.81
C LEU A 307 2.33 7.82 19.24
N THR A 308 3.45 8.47 19.61
CA THR A 308 3.64 9.05 20.94
C THR A 308 3.21 10.51 21.05
N GLN A 309 2.64 11.11 19.99
CA GLN A 309 2.14 12.49 20.06
C GLN A 309 0.83 12.55 20.86
N GLN A 310 0.69 13.54 21.74
CA GLN A 310 -0.47 13.71 22.65
C GLN A 310 -1.85 13.72 21.95
N SER A 311 -1.90 13.98 20.65
CA SER A 311 -3.11 14.00 19.84
C SER A 311 -3.58 12.61 19.38
N HIS A 312 -2.78 11.57 19.52
CA HIS A 312 -3.08 10.25 18.98
C HIS A 312 -3.53 9.27 20.08
N PRO A 313 -4.72 8.68 19.96
CA PRO A 313 -5.14 7.61 20.87
C PRO A 313 -4.34 6.33 20.60
N VAL A 314 -4.34 5.45 21.59
CA VAL A 314 -3.90 4.05 21.45
C VAL A 314 -4.50 3.45 20.18
N THR A 315 -3.65 2.91 19.30
CA THR A 315 -4.05 2.53 17.93
C THR A 315 -4.09 1.01 17.77
N SER A 316 -5.29 0.48 17.54
CA SER A 316 -5.50 -0.94 17.21
C SER A 316 -5.31 -1.20 15.71
N MET A 317 -4.46 -2.17 15.40
CA MET A 317 -4.05 -2.53 14.06
C MET A 317 -4.49 -3.96 13.74
N PHE A 318 -5.14 -4.15 12.59
CA PHE A 318 -5.66 -5.45 12.15
C PHE A 318 -5.05 -5.88 10.83
N PHE A 319 -4.87 -7.19 10.69
CA PHE A 319 -4.33 -7.86 9.51
C PHE A 319 -4.57 -9.38 9.64
N ASP A 320 -4.56 -10.08 8.51
CA ASP A 320 -4.63 -11.55 8.48
C ASP A 320 -3.25 -12.16 8.23
N THR A 321 -3.04 -13.38 8.72
CA THR A 321 -1.80 -14.14 8.53
C THR A 321 -2.08 -15.54 8.00
N ALA A 322 -1.11 -16.16 7.34
CA ALA A 322 -1.19 -17.58 7.00
C ALA A 322 -0.94 -18.47 8.23
N ASP A 323 -1.13 -19.78 8.07
CA ASP A 323 -0.92 -20.77 9.14
C ASP A 323 0.56 -21.09 9.38
N LYS A 324 1.40 -20.91 8.35
CA LYS A 324 2.83 -21.23 8.32
C LYS A 324 3.69 -20.03 7.96
N GLU A 325 4.95 -20.07 8.40
CA GLU A 325 5.98 -19.09 8.05
C GLU A 325 6.14 -19.02 6.51
N PRO A 326 6.27 -17.81 5.92
CA PRO A 326 6.48 -16.49 6.53
C PRO A 326 5.20 -15.74 6.95
N PHE A 327 4.08 -16.45 7.11
CA PHE A 327 2.79 -15.92 7.59
C PHE A 327 2.16 -14.83 6.70
N CYS A 328 2.67 -14.62 5.49
CA CYS A 328 2.16 -13.61 4.56
C CYS A 328 0.72 -13.88 4.14
N ILE A 329 -0.04 -12.79 4.00
CA ILE A 329 -1.29 -12.77 3.26
C ILE A 329 -1.28 -11.59 2.28
N TYR A 330 -1.51 -11.90 1.01
CA TYR A 330 -1.61 -10.95 -0.08
C TYR A 330 -3.07 -10.54 -0.25
N HIS A 331 -3.36 -9.29 0.09
CA HIS A 331 -4.73 -8.80 0.19
C HIS A 331 -5.20 -8.17 -1.12
N TYR A 332 -6.46 -8.45 -1.47
CA TYR A 332 -7.18 -7.84 -2.58
C TYR A 332 -8.53 -7.32 -2.10
N LEU A 333 -8.94 -6.17 -2.62
CA LEU A 333 -10.31 -5.71 -2.57
C LEU A 333 -11.06 -6.23 -3.80
N VAL A 334 -12.19 -6.87 -3.57
CA VAL A 334 -13.09 -7.32 -4.63
C VAL A 334 -14.40 -6.57 -4.53
N ASP A 335 -14.62 -5.67 -5.47
CA ASP A 335 -15.86 -4.92 -5.61
C ASP A 335 -16.82 -5.70 -6.50
N ILE A 336 -18.01 -6.04 -6.00
CA ILE A 336 -19.01 -6.85 -6.70
C ILE A 336 -20.31 -6.07 -6.79
N ILE A 337 -20.83 -5.88 -7.99
CA ILE A 337 -22.15 -5.31 -8.26
C ILE A 337 -23.09 -6.44 -8.69
N THR A 338 -24.22 -6.63 -8.00
CA THR A 338 -25.16 -7.72 -8.31
C THR A 338 -26.46 -7.25 -8.98
N TRP A 339 -27.11 -8.15 -9.75
CA TRP A 339 -28.43 -7.94 -10.39
C TRP A 339 -29.50 -8.86 -9.80
N ASN A 340 -29.43 -9.21 -8.52
CA ASN A 340 -30.43 -10.12 -7.95
C ASN A 340 -31.65 -9.34 -7.48
N LYS A 341 -32.85 -9.70 -7.96
CA LYS A 341 -34.12 -9.10 -7.49
C LYS A 341 -34.34 -9.36 -6.00
N ASP A 342 -34.07 -10.59 -5.55
CA ASP A 342 -34.17 -10.98 -4.15
C ASP A 342 -32.82 -10.84 -3.45
N THR A 343 -32.86 -10.49 -2.16
CA THR A 343 -31.67 -10.46 -1.31
C THR A 343 -31.09 -11.86 -1.18
N ARG A 344 -29.81 -12.04 -1.53
CA ARG A 344 -29.06 -13.29 -1.28
C ARG A 344 -28.03 -13.09 -0.17
N ARG A 345 -27.71 -14.18 0.52
CA ARG A 345 -26.64 -14.31 1.52
C ARG A 345 -25.90 -15.61 1.24
N GLY A 346 -24.59 -15.60 1.40
CA GLY A 346 -23.74 -16.76 1.13
C GLY A 346 -22.26 -16.41 1.18
N THR A 347 -21.43 -17.43 1.01
CA THR A 347 -19.97 -17.33 1.01
C THR A 347 -19.44 -17.33 -0.42
N PHE A 348 -18.28 -16.70 -0.61
CA PHE A 348 -17.52 -16.79 -1.84
C PHE A 348 -16.24 -17.58 -1.62
N SER A 349 -15.96 -18.53 -2.50
CA SER A 349 -14.61 -19.04 -2.74
C SER A 349 -14.09 -18.38 -4.01
N ILE A 350 -12.91 -17.78 -3.92
CA ILE A 350 -12.19 -17.17 -5.03
C ILE A 350 -10.90 -17.94 -5.24
N MET A 351 -10.66 -18.38 -6.46
CA MET A 351 -9.45 -19.07 -6.85
C MET A 351 -8.75 -18.29 -7.96
N LEU A 352 -7.52 -17.89 -7.69
CA LEU A 352 -6.61 -17.32 -8.67
C LEU A 352 -5.77 -18.45 -9.27
N ALA A 353 -5.50 -18.38 -10.56
CA ALA A 353 -4.57 -19.25 -11.25
C ALA A 353 -3.65 -18.46 -12.18
N ASP A 354 -2.39 -18.87 -12.25
CA ASP A 354 -1.41 -18.36 -13.21
C ASP A 354 -1.30 -19.26 -14.46
N GLU A 355 -0.47 -18.84 -15.42
CA GLU A 355 -0.23 -19.56 -16.68
C GLU A 355 0.43 -20.93 -16.46
N ASP A 356 1.19 -21.08 -15.37
CA ASP A 356 1.87 -22.32 -14.98
C ASP A 356 0.93 -23.30 -14.24
N GLY A 357 -0.32 -22.89 -13.98
CA GLY A 357 -1.33 -23.70 -13.31
C GLY A 357 -1.24 -23.74 -11.78
N ARG A 358 -0.39 -22.90 -11.16
CA ARG A 358 -0.40 -22.67 -9.71
C ARG A 358 -1.71 -22.00 -9.32
N LYS A 359 -2.23 -22.37 -8.15
CA LYS A 359 -3.54 -21.91 -7.68
C LYS A 359 -3.44 -21.38 -6.26
N ALA A 360 -4.09 -20.25 -6.02
CA ALA A 360 -4.28 -19.68 -4.69
C ALA A 360 -5.80 -19.54 -4.45
N GLU A 361 -6.28 -20.06 -3.33
CA GLU A 361 -7.70 -20.00 -2.98
C GLU A 361 -7.90 -19.16 -1.72
N SER A 362 -8.96 -18.36 -1.72
CA SER A 362 -9.40 -17.59 -0.56
C SER A 362 -10.90 -17.71 -0.39
N ILE A 363 -11.35 -17.90 0.85
CA ILE A 363 -12.76 -17.95 1.20
C ILE A 363 -13.15 -16.66 1.90
N ALA A 364 -14.06 -15.92 1.30
CA ALA A 364 -14.69 -14.77 1.91
C ALA A 364 -16.04 -15.17 2.49
N ASN A 365 -16.17 -15.04 3.81
CA ASN A 365 -17.45 -15.12 4.51
C ASN A 365 -17.88 -13.72 4.97
N PRO A 366 -18.55 -12.94 4.12
CA PRO A 366 -19.09 -11.67 4.56
C PRO A 366 -20.33 -11.92 5.41
N GLU A 367 -20.16 -11.97 6.73
CA GLU A 367 -21.26 -12.10 7.70
C GLU A 367 -22.36 -11.02 7.53
N ALA A 368 -22.06 -9.93 6.80
CA ALA A 368 -22.97 -8.80 6.57
C ALA A 368 -23.30 -8.49 5.10
N ALA A 369 -22.77 -9.21 4.10
CA ALA A 369 -23.06 -8.87 2.70
C ALA A 369 -24.45 -9.37 2.29
N THR A 370 -25.33 -8.41 2.02
CA THR A 370 -26.61 -8.64 1.36
C THR A 370 -26.47 -8.33 -0.13
N PHE A 371 -26.64 -9.34 -0.97
CA PHE A 371 -26.57 -9.19 -2.42
C PHE A 371 -27.95 -8.80 -2.95
N GLN A 372 -28.11 -7.52 -3.25
CA GLN A 372 -29.34 -6.90 -3.73
C GLN A 372 -29.08 -6.22 -5.09
N GLN A 373 -30.15 -5.99 -5.84
CA GLN A 373 -30.07 -5.37 -7.16
C GLN A 373 -29.33 -4.03 -7.11
N TYR A 374 -28.31 -3.87 -7.95
CA TYR A 374 -27.46 -2.69 -8.10
C TYR A 374 -26.64 -2.28 -6.88
N LYS A 375 -26.61 -3.11 -5.84
CA LYS A 375 -25.78 -2.84 -4.67
C LYS A 375 -24.35 -3.28 -4.96
N GLN A 376 -23.43 -2.32 -4.89
CA GLN A 376 -22.00 -2.61 -4.81
C GLN A 376 -21.66 -3.06 -3.39
N ILE A 377 -20.88 -4.12 -3.29
CA ILE A 377 -20.25 -4.53 -2.05
C ILE A 377 -18.74 -4.66 -2.28
N THR A 378 -17.96 -4.44 -1.22
CA THR A 378 -16.51 -4.59 -1.25
C THR A 378 -16.14 -5.70 -0.27
N LEU A 379 -15.37 -6.67 -0.73
CA LEU A 379 -14.84 -7.77 0.08
C LEU A 379 -13.33 -7.65 0.19
N LEU A 380 -12.81 -7.77 1.40
CA LEU A 380 -11.38 -8.00 1.61
C LEU A 380 -11.11 -9.49 1.52
N ILE A 381 -10.24 -9.89 0.60
CA ILE A 381 -9.80 -11.27 0.45
C ILE A 381 -8.29 -11.35 0.58
N GLY A 382 -7.81 -12.46 1.12
CA GLY A 382 -6.39 -12.68 1.38
C GLY A 382 -5.95 -14.03 0.83
N PHE A 383 -4.83 -14.05 0.11
CA PHE A 383 -4.21 -15.27 -0.39
C PHE A 383 -2.88 -15.52 0.32
N ASP A 384 -2.58 -16.76 0.66
CA ASP A 384 -1.30 -17.19 1.26
C ASP A 384 -0.14 -17.22 0.25
N GLN A 385 -0.43 -17.04 -1.04
CA GLN A 385 0.54 -17.04 -2.13
C GLN A 385 0.35 -15.81 -3.03
N ASP A 386 1.45 -15.16 -3.39
CA ASP A 386 1.44 -14.09 -4.39
C ASP A 386 1.59 -14.67 -5.79
N LEU A 387 0.50 -14.66 -6.56
CA LEU A 387 0.56 -14.93 -7.99
C LEU A 387 0.90 -13.63 -8.72
N GLU A 388 2.09 -13.55 -9.31
CA GLU A 388 2.55 -12.34 -9.97
C GLU A 388 1.67 -11.91 -11.14
N LYS A 389 1.29 -12.88 -11.98
CA LYS A 389 0.43 -12.68 -13.13
C LYS A 389 -0.76 -13.65 -13.04
N VAL A 390 -1.91 -13.10 -12.69
CA VAL A 390 -3.17 -13.86 -12.64
C VAL A 390 -3.71 -13.99 -14.06
N GLU A 391 -3.79 -15.22 -14.56
CA GLU A 391 -4.40 -15.55 -15.87
C GLU A 391 -5.90 -15.76 -15.73
N ARG A 392 -6.32 -16.44 -14.65
CA ARG A 392 -7.73 -16.83 -14.45
C ARG A 392 -8.18 -16.58 -13.02
N ILE A 393 -9.39 -16.04 -12.89
CA ILE A 393 -10.10 -15.86 -11.63
C ILE A 393 -11.37 -16.69 -11.67
N SER A 394 -11.53 -17.60 -10.72
CA SER A 394 -12.74 -18.42 -10.56
C SER A 394 -13.47 -18.00 -9.30
N LEU A 395 -14.78 -17.81 -9.40
CA LEU A 395 -15.64 -17.38 -8.30
C LEU A 395 -16.75 -18.41 -8.07
N THR A 396 -16.86 -18.91 -6.85
CA THR A 396 -17.89 -19.86 -6.44
C THR A 396 -18.71 -19.24 -5.32
N PHE A 397 -20.03 -19.09 -5.53
CA PHE A 397 -20.97 -18.63 -4.52
C PHE A 397 -21.74 -19.80 -3.90
N SER A 398 -21.77 -19.89 -2.57
CA SER A 398 -22.49 -20.93 -1.84
C SER A 398 -23.44 -20.33 -0.81
N THR A 399 -24.68 -20.81 -0.76
CA THR A 399 -25.68 -20.40 0.25
C THR A 399 -25.67 -21.28 1.51
N GLY A 400 -24.75 -22.25 1.61
CA GLY A 400 -24.60 -23.13 2.79
C GLY A 400 -25.68 -24.22 2.94
N SER A 401 -26.85 -24.08 2.32
CA SER A 401 -27.89 -25.12 2.33
C SER A 401 -27.57 -26.28 1.39
N VAL A 402 -27.36 -27.47 1.97
CA VAL A 402 -27.23 -28.74 1.23
C VAL A 402 -28.60 -29.23 0.73
N ILE A 403 -29.67 -28.87 1.43
CA ILE A 403 -31.06 -29.24 1.14
C ILE A 403 -31.84 -27.95 0.85
N GLY A 404 -32.38 -27.82 -0.37
CA GLY A 404 -33.19 -26.67 -0.77
C GLY A 404 -32.98 -26.23 -2.23
N PRO A 405 -33.74 -25.22 -2.68
CA PRO A 405 -33.59 -24.66 -4.03
C PRO A 405 -32.20 -24.04 -4.23
N LYS A 406 -31.53 -24.41 -5.33
CA LYS A 406 -30.26 -23.79 -5.74
C LYS A 406 -30.52 -22.39 -6.29
N PHE A 407 -29.99 -21.37 -5.62
CA PHE A 407 -30.11 -19.99 -6.07
C PHE A 407 -28.89 -19.57 -6.89
N LYS A 408 -29.14 -18.88 -8.01
CA LYS A 408 -28.08 -18.29 -8.84
C LYS A 408 -27.81 -16.86 -8.39
N LEU A 409 -26.55 -16.51 -8.22
CA LEU A 409 -26.12 -15.12 -8.02
C LEU A 409 -25.74 -14.50 -9.36
N ARG A 410 -26.41 -13.42 -9.77
CA ARG A 410 -26.08 -12.66 -10.97
C ARG A 410 -25.18 -11.48 -10.60
N ILE A 411 -24.00 -11.43 -11.21
CA ILE A 411 -23.00 -10.37 -11.05
C ILE A 411 -22.98 -9.56 -12.34
N LEU A 412 -23.07 -8.24 -12.22
CA LEU A 412 -22.92 -7.29 -13.34
C LEU A 412 -21.46 -6.95 -13.57
N GLN A 413 -20.76 -6.68 -12.47
CA GLN A 413 -19.39 -6.21 -12.50
C GLN A 413 -18.63 -6.76 -11.30
N MET A 414 -17.37 -7.09 -11.54
CA MET A 414 -16.42 -7.49 -10.52
C MET A 414 -15.09 -6.79 -10.79
N ARG A 415 -14.56 -6.05 -9.82
CA ARG A 415 -13.26 -5.36 -9.90
C ARG A 415 -12.34 -5.91 -8.81
N PHE A 416 -11.13 -6.33 -9.19
CA PHE A 416 -10.08 -6.76 -8.27
C PHE A 416 -9.03 -5.66 -8.15
N ARG A 417 -8.72 -5.24 -6.92
CA ARG A 417 -7.68 -4.27 -6.62
C ARG A 417 -6.70 -4.88 -5.63
N SER A 418 -5.42 -4.98 -5.98
CA SER A 418 -4.39 -5.47 -5.06
C SER A 418 -4.06 -4.37 -4.04
N LEU A 419 -4.10 -4.70 -2.75
CA LEU A 419 -3.65 -3.80 -1.68
C LEU A 419 -2.14 -3.93 -1.46
N THR A 420 -1.59 -5.13 -1.61
CA THR A 420 -0.17 -5.38 -1.37
C THR A 420 0.73 -4.85 -2.50
N LYS A 421 0.24 -4.80 -3.75
CA LYS A 421 0.98 -4.30 -4.92
C LYS A 421 0.09 -3.40 -5.80
N PRO A 422 -0.20 -2.15 -5.37
CA PRO A 422 -1.09 -1.24 -6.12
C PRO A 422 -0.55 -0.90 -7.52
N GLU A 423 0.77 -0.95 -7.72
CA GLU A 423 1.43 -0.67 -9.01
C GLU A 423 1.03 -1.63 -10.14
N ARG A 424 0.54 -2.85 -9.83
CA ARG A 424 0.04 -3.80 -10.84
C ARG A 424 -1.18 -3.28 -11.61
N ALA A 425 -1.81 -2.21 -11.13
CA ALA A 425 -2.96 -1.58 -11.76
C ALA A 425 -2.61 -0.46 -12.77
N LEU A 426 -1.33 -0.15 -13.03
CA LEU A 426 -0.93 0.90 -13.98
C LEU A 426 -1.40 0.58 -15.42
N ARG A 427 -2.61 1.06 -15.76
CA ARG A 427 -3.21 1.07 -17.10
C ARG A 427 -3.62 2.49 -17.45
N PHE A 428 -3.74 2.78 -18.75
CA PHE A 428 -4.31 4.06 -19.16
C PHE A 428 -5.77 4.14 -18.71
N PRO A 429 -6.18 5.24 -18.06
CA PRO A 429 -7.49 5.32 -17.45
C PRO A 429 -8.55 5.40 -18.56
N ALA A 430 -9.54 4.52 -18.48
CA ALA A 430 -10.70 4.51 -19.37
C ALA A 430 -11.84 5.40 -18.85
N ASP A 431 -11.86 5.69 -17.55
CA ASP A 431 -12.86 6.51 -16.88
C ASP A 431 -12.24 7.46 -15.82
N LEU A 432 -13.10 8.27 -15.18
CA LEU A 432 -12.70 9.30 -14.22
C LEU A 432 -12.20 8.71 -12.88
N GLU A 433 -12.69 7.53 -12.50
CA GLU A 433 -12.30 6.87 -11.26
C GLU A 433 -10.89 6.28 -11.39
N GLU A 434 -10.63 5.58 -12.51
CA GLU A 434 -9.29 5.11 -12.87
C GLU A 434 -8.29 6.27 -13.04
N LEU A 435 -8.75 7.41 -13.57
CA LEU A 435 -7.92 8.61 -13.70
C LEU A 435 -7.51 9.16 -12.33
N ARG A 436 -8.41 9.12 -11.34
CA ARG A 436 -8.12 9.57 -9.98
C ARG A 436 -7.15 8.63 -9.28
N ASP A 437 -7.39 7.32 -9.35
CA ASP A 437 -6.50 6.29 -8.78
C ASP A 437 -5.08 6.42 -9.38
N LEU A 438 -4.98 6.58 -10.70
CA LEU A 438 -3.71 6.76 -11.41
C LEU A 438 -3.04 8.09 -11.05
N ALA A 439 -3.82 9.18 -10.94
CA ALA A 439 -3.28 10.49 -10.57
C ALA A 439 -2.72 10.47 -9.16
N GLU A 440 -3.38 9.83 -8.19
CA GLU A 440 -2.90 9.65 -6.83
C GLU A 440 -1.60 8.82 -6.81
N ALA A 441 -1.58 7.66 -7.48
CA ALA A 441 -0.38 6.80 -7.57
C ALA A 441 0.82 7.48 -8.25
N LEU A 442 0.59 8.23 -9.34
CA LEU A 442 1.66 8.93 -10.06
C LEU A 442 2.12 10.21 -9.36
N ARG A 443 1.35 10.77 -8.43
CA ARG A 443 1.72 12.00 -7.69
C ARG A 443 2.89 11.76 -6.76
N ASP A 444 2.93 10.60 -6.11
CA ASP A 444 4.03 10.21 -5.24
C ASP A 444 5.29 9.89 -6.05
N TYR A 445 5.14 9.25 -7.22
CA TYR A 445 6.24 9.02 -8.16
C TYR A 445 6.77 10.33 -8.78
N GLU A 446 5.91 11.30 -9.13
CA GLU A 446 6.31 12.61 -9.65
C GLU A 446 7.14 13.39 -8.62
N ARG A 447 6.77 13.30 -7.34
CA ARG A 447 7.52 13.96 -6.25
C ARG A 447 8.94 13.42 -6.11
N GLN A 448 9.14 12.13 -6.31
CA GLN A 448 10.46 11.49 -6.21
C GLN A 448 11.26 11.57 -7.53
N HIS A 449 10.59 11.54 -8.68
CA HIS A 449 11.21 11.40 -10.01
C HIS A 449 10.57 12.30 -11.08
N ARG A 450 10.47 13.60 -10.79
CA ARG A 450 9.82 14.62 -11.63
C ARG A 450 10.24 14.62 -13.10
N GLY A 451 11.54 14.44 -13.37
CA GLY A 451 12.07 14.42 -14.74
C GLY A 451 11.62 13.20 -15.55
N ALA A 452 11.63 12.01 -14.94
CA ALA A 452 11.19 10.78 -15.59
C ALA A 452 9.67 10.79 -15.82
N ALA A 453 8.90 11.26 -14.84
CA ALA A 453 7.45 11.43 -14.96
C ALA A 453 7.07 12.37 -16.12
N LEU A 454 7.77 13.50 -16.25
CA LEU A 454 7.56 14.44 -17.36
C LEU A 454 7.90 13.81 -18.72
N ALA A 455 9.02 13.10 -18.83
CA ALA A 455 9.43 12.45 -20.07
C ALA A 455 8.45 11.36 -20.52
N LEU A 456 8.02 10.51 -19.58
CA LEU A 456 7.02 9.46 -19.82
C LEU A 456 5.67 10.06 -20.23
N PHE A 457 5.22 11.11 -19.53
CA PHE A 457 3.99 11.82 -19.86
C PHE A 457 4.06 12.40 -21.28
N CYS A 458 5.15 13.11 -21.62
CA CYS A 458 5.35 13.67 -22.95
C CYS A 458 5.35 12.59 -24.03
N GLY A 459 6.07 11.48 -23.81
CA GLY A 459 6.13 10.36 -24.74
C GLY A 459 4.76 9.73 -24.99
N ALA A 460 4.01 9.43 -23.93
CA ALA A 460 2.67 8.86 -24.01
C ALA A 460 1.68 9.82 -24.69
N TYR A 461 1.75 11.12 -24.40
CA TYR A 461 0.91 12.14 -25.01
C TYR A 461 1.19 12.26 -26.51
N LEU A 462 2.46 12.41 -26.90
CA LEU A 462 2.85 12.52 -28.30
C LEU A 462 2.47 11.26 -29.09
N TYR A 463 2.66 10.08 -28.52
CA TYR A 463 2.25 8.82 -29.14
C TYR A 463 0.75 8.82 -29.45
N LYS A 464 -0.11 9.04 -28.44
CA LYS A 464 -1.57 9.07 -28.63
C LYS A 464 -2.02 10.11 -29.65
N GLN A 465 -1.45 11.32 -29.57
CA GLN A 465 -1.82 12.42 -30.45
C GLN A 465 -1.36 12.20 -31.90
N SER A 466 -0.18 11.59 -32.11
CA SER A 466 0.36 11.32 -33.45
C SER A 466 -0.46 10.30 -34.22
N PHE A 467 -0.98 9.28 -33.53
CA PHE A 467 -1.79 8.21 -34.13
C PHE A 467 -3.30 8.48 -34.07
N ALA A 468 -3.73 9.71 -33.74
CA ALA A 468 -5.14 10.10 -33.66
C ALA A 468 -5.99 9.20 -32.73
N ILE A 469 -5.38 8.67 -31.66
CA ILE A 469 -6.06 7.79 -30.70
C ILE A 469 -6.99 8.63 -29.81
N PRO A 470 -8.28 8.29 -29.67
CA PRO A 470 -9.21 9.03 -28.81
C PRO A 470 -8.80 8.98 -27.34
N GLY A 471 -9.13 10.02 -26.56
CA GLY A 471 -8.86 10.10 -25.12
C GLY A 471 -7.74 11.06 -24.70
N SER A 472 -7.29 11.97 -25.57
CA SER A 472 -6.31 13.03 -25.21
C SER A 472 -6.85 14.03 -24.17
N SER A 473 -8.17 14.16 -24.05
CA SER A 473 -8.84 14.96 -23.01
C SER A 473 -8.52 14.48 -21.60
N LEU A 474 -8.48 13.17 -21.38
CA LEU A 474 -8.13 12.57 -20.08
C LEU A 474 -6.66 12.84 -19.71
N LEU A 475 -5.76 12.88 -20.70
CA LEU A 475 -4.36 13.25 -20.46
C LEU A 475 -4.22 14.73 -20.09
N ASN A 476 -5.05 15.61 -20.64
CA ASN A 476 -5.09 17.02 -20.23
C ASN A 476 -5.56 17.17 -18.78
N VAL A 477 -6.58 16.40 -18.37
CA VAL A 477 -7.02 16.35 -16.97
C VAL A 477 -5.89 15.80 -16.08
N LEU A 478 -5.22 14.71 -16.49
CA LEU A 478 -4.07 14.17 -15.75
C LEU A 478 -2.93 15.19 -15.59
N ALA A 479 -2.63 15.97 -16.64
CA ALA A 479 -1.61 17.02 -16.58
C ALA A 479 -1.94 18.10 -15.54
N GLY A 480 -3.22 18.45 -15.41
CA GLY A 480 -3.68 19.38 -14.37
C GLY A 480 -3.53 18.83 -12.96
N ALA A 481 -3.78 17.54 -12.78
CA ALA A 481 -3.61 16.86 -11.49
C ALA A 481 -2.13 16.74 -11.07
N LEU A 482 -1.25 16.41 -12.02
CA LEU A 482 0.18 16.18 -11.76
C LEU A 482 1.00 17.46 -11.73
N PHE A 483 0.83 18.35 -12.72
CA PHE A 483 1.69 19.51 -12.92
C PHE A 483 1.02 20.84 -12.50
N GLY A 484 -0.25 20.81 -12.13
CA GLY A 484 -1.04 22.00 -11.79
C GLY A 484 -1.56 22.76 -13.02
N PRO A 485 -2.40 23.80 -12.81
CA PRO A 485 -3.22 24.37 -13.87
C PRO A 485 -2.41 25.13 -14.94
N TRP A 486 -1.40 25.90 -14.53
CA TRP A 486 -0.64 26.74 -15.46
C TRP A 486 0.45 25.96 -16.20
N MET A 487 1.21 25.13 -15.48
CA MET A 487 2.24 24.28 -16.09
C MET A 487 1.61 23.21 -16.98
N GLY A 488 0.52 22.57 -16.52
CA GLY A 488 -0.25 21.61 -17.30
C GLY A 488 -0.80 22.23 -18.59
N LEU A 489 -1.32 23.47 -18.54
CA LEU A 489 -1.84 24.15 -19.74
C LEU A 489 -0.75 24.37 -20.79
N VAL A 490 0.41 24.90 -20.39
CA VAL A 490 1.53 25.14 -21.30
C VAL A 490 2.00 23.83 -21.90
N LEU A 491 2.20 22.81 -21.06
CA LEU A 491 2.66 21.49 -21.48
C LEU A 491 1.68 20.84 -22.47
N CYS A 492 0.40 20.76 -22.13
CA CYS A 492 -0.64 20.19 -22.99
C CYS A 492 -0.79 20.95 -24.31
N SER A 493 -0.71 22.28 -24.31
CA SER A 493 -0.86 23.08 -25.52
C SER A 493 0.30 22.87 -26.50
N VAL A 494 1.53 22.77 -25.98
CA VAL A 494 2.72 22.45 -26.78
C VAL A 494 2.63 21.01 -27.30
N LEU A 495 2.40 20.03 -26.43
CA LEU A 495 2.34 18.61 -26.81
C LEU A 495 1.20 18.31 -27.79
N THR A 496 0.04 18.98 -27.65
CA THR A 496 -1.07 18.87 -28.60
C THR A 496 -0.68 19.39 -29.98
N SER A 497 0.04 20.51 -30.04
CA SER A 497 0.46 21.13 -31.30
C SER A 497 1.54 20.32 -32.00
N VAL A 498 2.54 19.84 -31.24
CA VAL A 498 3.60 18.96 -31.75
C VAL A 498 3.02 17.63 -32.20
N GLY A 499 2.21 16.96 -31.37
CA GLY A 499 1.59 15.68 -31.71
C GLY A 499 0.61 15.77 -32.89
N ALA A 500 -0.18 16.84 -32.98
CA ALA A 500 -1.04 17.09 -34.15
C ALA A 500 -0.24 17.29 -35.43
N THR A 501 0.95 17.90 -35.33
CA THR A 501 1.86 18.09 -36.47
C THR A 501 2.51 16.77 -36.88
N LEU A 502 2.85 15.89 -35.93
CA LEU A 502 3.30 14.53 -36.25
C LEU A 502 2.20 13.74 -36.97
N CYS A 503 0.94 13.85 -36.53
CA CYS A 503 -0.22 13.27 -37.21
C CYS A 503 -0.39 13.83 -38.64
N TYR A 504 -0.25 15.15 -38.80
CA TYR A 504 -0.24 15.81 -40.12
C TYR A 504 0.84 15.24 -41.03
N LEU A 505 2.08 15.09 -40.53
CA LEU A 505 3.20 14.58 -41.32
C LEU A 505 3.02 13.12 -41.72
N LEU A 506 2.50 12.29 -40.80
CA LEU A 506 2.13 10.89 -41.09
C LEU A 506 1.05 10.82 -42.19
N SER A 507 0.01 11.65 -42.08
CA SER A 507 -1.03 11.73 -43.12
C SER A 507 -0.49 12.26 -44.45
N ALA A 508 0.43 13.23 -44.43
CA ALA A 508 1.07 13.75 -45.63
C ALA A 508 1.91 12.68 -46.34
N ALA A 509 2.65 11.87 -45.57
CA ALA A 509 3.52 10.82 -46.10
C ALA A 509 2.73 9.62 -46.65
N PHE A 510 1.71 9.15 -45.94
CA PHE A 510 1.00 7.91 -46.27
C PHE A 510 -0.44 8.13 -46.74
N GLY A 511 -1.20 8.99 -46.04
CA GLY A 511 -2.63 9.17 -46.27
C GLY A 511 -2.99 9.96 -47.52
N LYS A 512 -2.18 10.98 -47.86
CA LYS A 512 -2.46 11.90 -48.97
C LYS A 512 -2.45 11.21 -50.33
N GLN A 513 -1.44 10.39 -50.60
CA GLN A 513 -1.34 9.69 -51.89
C GLN A 513 -2.51 8.73 -52.10
N LEU A 514 -2.90 8.01 -51.04
CA LEU A 514 -4.01 7.07 -51.07
C LEU A 514 -5.35 7.77 -51.36
N ILE A 515 -5.66 8.84 -50.63
CA ILE A 515 -6.96 9.52 -50.75
C ILE A 515 -7.10 10.27 -52.07
N VAL A 516 -6.02 10.90 -52.56
CA VAL A 516 -6.02 11.57 -53.88
C VAL A 516 -6.23 10.55 -55.00
N HIS A 517 -5.72 9.33 -54.86
CA HIS A 517 -5.94 8.25 -55.83
C HIS A 517 -7.40 7.78 -55.86
N PHE A 518 -8.02 7.55 -54.69
CA PHE A 518 -9.41 7.07 -54.62
C PHE A 518 -10.48 8.14 -54.88
N PHE A 519 -10.22 9.41 -54.55
CA PHE A 519 -11.21 10.50 -54.64
C PHE A 519 -10.68 11.80 -55.26
N PRO A 520 -10.10 11.76 -56.48
CA PRO A 520 -9.39 12.90 -57.06
C PRO A 520 -10.29 14.15 -57.26
N GLU A 521 -11.51 13.98 -57.78
CA GLU A 521 -12.42 15.11 -58.07
C GLU A 521 -12.89 15.85 -56.81
N LYS A 522 -13.24 15.11 -55.75
CA LYS A 522 -13.69 15.70 -54.49
C LYS A 522 -12.55 16.43 -53.77
N VAL A 523 -11.34 15.87 -53.81
CA VAL A 523 -10.15 16.50 -53.21
C VAL A 523 -9.79 17.78 -53.98
N ALA A 524 -9.80 17.76 -55.31
CA ALA A 524 -9.53 18.94 -56.14
C ALA A 524 -10.54 20.07 -55.88
N LEU A 525 -11.83 19.75 -55.75
CA LEU A 525 -12.85 20.74 -55.40
C LEU A 525 -12.58 21.39 -54.04
N LEU A 526 -12.24 20.60 -53.03
CA LEU A 526 -11.96 21.12 -51.69
C LEU A 526 -10.66 21.92 -51.63
N GLN A 527 -9.60 21.47 -52.32
CA GLN A 527 -8.36 22.23 -52.48
C GLN A 527 -8.61 23.58 -53.15
N GLY A 528 -9.43 23.62 -54.21
CA GLY A 528 -9.83 24.87 -54.89
C GLY A 528 -10.53 25.85 -53.95
N LYS A 529 -11.46 25.37 -53.11
CA LYS A 529 -12.14 26.20 -52.11
C LYS A 529 -11.20 26.74 -51.03
N VAL A 530 -10.19 25.97 -50.63
CA VAL A 530 -9.16 26.40 -49.67
C VAL A 530 -8.30 27.50 -50.27
N GLU A 531 -7.88 27.36 -51.53
CA GLU A 531 -7.06 28.35 -52.21
C GLU A 531 -7.83 29.67 -52.43
N GLU A 532 -9.11 29.60 -52.81
CA GLU A 532 -9.98 30.77 -52.98
C GLU A 532 -10.16 31.57 -51.68
N ASN A 533 -10.01 30.92 -50.52
CA ASN A 533 -10.17 31.53 -49.20
C ASN A 533 -8.86 31.59 -48.39
N ARG A 534 -7.70 31.53 -49.04
CA ARG A 534 -6.38 31.45 -48.39
C ARG A 534 -6.10 32.60 -47.41
N SER A 535 -6.58 33.80 -47.69
CA SER A 535 -6.43 34.99 -46.82
C SER A 535 -7.20 34.90 -45.50
N CYS A 536 -8.26 34.07 -45.44
CA CYS A 536 -9.10 33.86 -44.27
C CYS A 536 -8.91 32.46 -43.65
N LEU A 537 -8.03 31.64 -44.21
CA LEU A 537 -7.85 30.22 -43.87
C LEU A 537 -7.49 30.02 -42.40
N PHE A 538 -6.58 30.83 -41.85
CA PHE A 538 -6.17 30.74 -40.46
C PHE A 538 -7.34 30.95 -39.48
N PHE A 539 -8.17 31.97 -39.71
CA PHE A 539 -9.34 32.26 -38.87
C PHE A 539 -10.43 31.19 -39.01
N PHE A 540 -10.59 30.62 -40.21
CA PHE A 540 -11.50 29.50 -40.44
C PHE A 540 -11.04 28.23 -39.70
N LEU A 541 -9.74 27.93 -39.70
CA LEU A 541 -9.17 26.82 -38.93
C LEU A 541 -9.32 27.04 -37.43
N LEU A 542 -9.17 28.27 -36.95
CA LEU A 542 -9.36 28.62 -35.55
C LEU A 542 -10.81 28.44 -35.11
N PHE A 543 -11.77 28.86 -35.95
CA PHE A 543 -13.20 28.57 -35.75
C PHE A 543 -13.48 27.08 -35.65
N LEU A 544 -12.99 26.28 -36.60
CA LEU A 544 -13.21 24.83 -36.61
C LEU A 544 -12.62 24.13 -35.39
N ARG A 545 -11.59 24.68 -34.75
CA ARG A 545 -10.97 24.06 -33.56
C ARG A 545 -11.64 24.46 -32.25
N LEU A 546 -12.18 25.68 -32.19
CA LEU A 546 -12.99 26.15 -31.06
C LEU A 546 -14.41 25.60 -31.09
N PHE A 547 -14.89 25.19 -32.26
CA PHE A 547 -16.23 24.66 -32.42
C PHE A 547 -16.37 23.29 -31.71
N PRO A 548 -17.27 23.17 -30.72
CA PRO A 548 -17.26 22.04 -29.79
C PRO A 548 -17.57 20.67 -30.41
N MET A 549 -18.18 20.63 -31.60
CA MET A 549 -18.56 19.38 -32.29
C MET A 549 -17.59 18.99 -33.40
N THR A 550 -16.48 19.71 -33.58
CA THR A 550 -15.53 19.40 -34.64
C THR A 550 -14.50 18.35 -34.19
N PRO A 551 -14.43 17.18 -34.84
CA PRO A 551 -13.43 16.17 -34.51
C PRO A 551 -12.03 16.66 -34.89
N ASN A 552 -11.21 17.01 -33.89
CA ASN A 552 -9.86 17.51 -34.11
C ASN A 552 -8.94 16.50 -34.81
N TRP A 553 -9.10 15.21 -34.54
CA TRP A 553 -8.34 14.15 -35.22
C TRP A 553 -8.56 14.18 -36.75
N PHE A 554 -9.79 14.48 -37.19
CA PHE A 554 -10.13 14.54 -38.60
C PHE A 554 -9.49 15.75 -39.27
N LEU A 555 -9.48 16.92 -38.61
CA LEU A 555 -8.77 18.09 -39.11
C LEU A 555 -7.27 17.86 -39.24
N ASN A 556 -6.66 17.15 -38.28
CA ASN A 556 -5.24 16.82 -38.31
C ASN A 556 -4.88 15.90 -39.47
N LEU A 557 -5.74 14.91 -39.76
CA LEU A 557 -5.56 13.98 -40.87
C LEU A 557 -5.83 14.62 -42.24
N SER A 558 -6.84 15.49 -42.34
CA SER A 558 -7.29 16.08 -43.62
C SER A 558 -6.50 17.31 -44.08
N ALA A 559 -5.88 18.05 -43.15
CA ALA A 559 -5.12 19.25 -43.47
C ALA A 559 -4.03 19.09 -44.55
N PRO A 560 -3.17 18.04 -44.56
CA PRO A 560 -2.17 17.87 -45.61
C PRO A 560 -2.77 17.49 -46.97
N ILE A 561 -3.93 16.82 -46.96
CA ILE A 561 -4.69 16.44 -48.16
C ILE A 561 -5.23 17.70 -48.85
N LEU A 562 -5.63 18.69 -48.06
CA LEU A 562 -6.16 19.99 -48.54
C LEU A 562 -5.07 21.03 -48.83
N ASN A 563 -3.79 20.66 -48.77
CA ASN A 563 -2.65 21.58 -48.97
C ASN A 563 -2.60 22.76 -47.99
N ILE A 564 -3.09 22.58 -46.76
CA ILE A 564 -2.99 23.62 -45.73
C ILE A 564 -1.52 23.75 -45.28
N PRO A 565 -0.93 24.97 -45.25
CA PRO A 565 0.43 25.19 -44.80
C PRO A 565 0.65 24.76 -43.34
N ILE A 566 1.77 24.09 -43.06
CA ILE A 566 2.06 23.53 -41.74
C ILE A 566 2.15 24.60 -40.64
N SER A 567 2.62 25.81 -40.97
CA SER A 567 2.73 26.93 -40.03
C SER A 567 1.36 27.43 -39.57
N GLN A 568 0.43 27.62 -40.52
CA GLN A 568 -0.95 27.99 -40.22
C GLN A 568 -1.67 26.87 -39.46
N PHE A 569 -1.40 25.61 -39.82
CA PHE A 569 -1.92 24.45 -39.10
C PHE A 569 -1.44 24.42 -37.65
N PHE A 570 -0.13 24.48 -37.40
CA PHE A 570 0.46 24.43 -36.05
C PHE A 570 -0.08 25.55 -35.16
N LEU A 571 -0.08 26.80 -35.66
CA LEU A 571 -0.60 27.94 -34.91
C LEU A 571 -2.10 27.83 -34.65
N SER A 572 -2.87 27.27 -35.59
CA SER A 572 -4.29 27.02 -35.38
C SER A 572 -4.54 25.99 -34.27
N VAL A 573 -3.72 24.94 -34.17
CA VAL A 573 -3.81 23.93 -33.10
C VAL A 573 -3.45 24.58 -31.77
N LEU A 574 -2.32 25.27 -31.71
CA LEU A 574 -1.79 25.87 -30.49
C LEU A 574 -2.78 26.85 -29.88
N ILE A 575 -3.28 27.80 -30.68
CA ILE A 575 -4.18 28.85 -30.19
C ILE A 575 -5.62 28.32 -30.09
N GLY A 576 -6.09 27.60 -31.11
CA GLY A 576 -7.49 27.17 -31.21
C GLY A 576 -7.89 26.11 -30.19
N LEU A 577 -6.96 25.32 -29.65
CA LEU A 577 -7.25 24.34 -28.60
C LEU A 577 -6.86 24.78 -27.20
N THR A 578 -6.23 25.94 -27.02
CA THR A 578 -5.85 26.46 -25.69
C THR A 578 -7.06 26.56 -24.75
N PRO A 579 -8.22 27.11 -25.14
CA PRO A 579 -9.37 27.21 -24.23
C PRO A 579 -9.89 25.83 -23.78
N TYR A 580 -9.92 24.86 -24.71
CA TYR A 580 -10.29 23.49 -24.41
C TYR A 580 -9.30 22.82 -23.46
N ASN A 581 -8.00 22.94 -23.75
CA ASN A 581 -6.94 22.41 -22.89
C ASN A 581 -7.00 23.02 -21.48
N PHE A 582 -7.28 24.33 -21.38
CA PHE A 582 -7.44 25.01 -20.10
C PHE A 582 -8.59 24.44 -19.28
N ILE A 583 -9.75 24.21 -19.89
CA ILE A 583 -10.89 23.60 -19.21
C ILE A 583 -10.50 22.22 -18.66
N CYS A 584 -9.94 21.34 -19.49
CA CYS A 584 -9.55 20.00 -19.06
C CYS A 584 -8.48 20.02 -17.95
N VAL A 585 -7.45 20.85 -18.10
CA VAL A 585 -6.36 20.98 -17.11
C VAL A 585 -6.88 21.57 -15.80
N GLN A 586 -7.74 22.58 -15.85
CA GLN A 586 -8.36 23.18 -14.66
C GLN A 586 -9.25 22.16 -13.94
N THR A 587 -10.01 21.35 -14.68
CA THR A 587 -10.76 20.21 -14.12
C THR A 587 -9.84 19.25 -13.39
N GLY A 588 -8.67 18.94 -13.95
CA GLY A 588 -7.67 18.09 -13.32
C GLY A 588 -7.03 18.65 -12.06
N ALA A 589 -6.82 19.97 -12.00
CA ALA A 589 -6.30 20.63 -10.81
C ALA A 589 -7.31 20.61 -9.63
N ILE A 590 -8.61 20.47 -9.92
CA ILE A 590 -9.72 20.43 -8.95
C ILE A 590 -10.29 19.00 -8.82
N LEU A 591 -9.55 17.99 -9.28
CA LEU A 591 -10.03 16.60 -9.44
C LEU A 591 -10.64 15.98 -8.17
N SER A 592 -10.29 16.46 -6.97
CA SER A 592 -10.85 15.98 -5.70
C SER A 592 -12.32 16.35 -5.45
N GLN A 593 -12.96 17.20 -6.27
CA GLN A 593 -14.32 17.71 -6.04
C GLN A 593 -15.37 17.26 -7.06
N ILE A 594 -15.00 16.49 -8.09
CA ILE A 594 -15.87 16.28 -9.27
C ILE A 594 -16.35 14.82 -9.35
N THR A 595 -17.67 14.62 -9.45
CA THR A 595 -18.32 13.30 -9.48
C THR A 595 -18.76 12.83 -10.87
N SER A 596 -18.67 13.65 -11.92
CA SER A 596 -18.98 13.23 -13.31
C SER A 596 -18.26 14.03 -14.40
N LEU A 597 -18.06 13.41 -15.57
CA LEU A 597 -17.46 14.03 -16.77
C LEU A 597 -18.38 15.06 -17.47
N ASP A 598 -19.67 15.08 -17.13
CA ASP A 598 -20.66 16.01 -17.69
C ASP A 598 -20.34 17.48 -17.36
N ALA A 599 -19.58 17.71 -16.30
CA ALA A 599 -19.13 19.05 -15.91
C ALA A 599 -18.18 19.67 -16.96
N ILE A 600 -17.39 18.86 -17.68
CA ILE A 600 -16.43 19.32 -18.70
C ILE A 600 -17.17 19.79 -19.97
N PHE A 601 -18.30 19.16 -20.30
CA PHE A 601 -19.13 19.46 -21.47
C PHE A 601 -20.48 20.10 -21.08
N SER A 602 -20.50 20.89 -20.01
CA SER A 602 -21.70 21.59 -19.60
C SER A 602 -22.18 22.57 -20.67
N TRP A 603 -23.49 22.81 -20.72
CA TRP A 603 -24.10 23.75 -21.67
C TRP A 603 -23.50 25.15 -21.60
N ASP A 604 -23.10 25.61 -20.40
CA ASP A 604 -22.40 26.88 -20.20
C ASP A 604 -21.03 26.91 -20.89
N THR A 605 -20.26 25.82 -20.75
CA THR A 605 -18.94 25.68 -21.39
C THR A 605 -19.06 25.62 -22.91
N LEU A 606 -20.04 24.87 -23.41
CA LEU A 606 -20.32 24.76 -24.84
C LEU A 606 -20.73 26.11 -25.44
N LEU A 607 -21.55 26.90 -24.74
CA LEU A 607 -21.94 28.24 -25.16
C LEU A 607 -20.75 29.21 -25.19
N LYS A 608 -19.85 29.15 -24.20
CA LYS A 608 -18.61 29.97 -24.17
C LYS A 608 -17.67 29.62 -25.32
N LEU A 609 -17.46 28.32 -25.59
CA LEU A 609 -16.66 27.86 -26.74
C LEU A 609 -17.27 28.29 -28.07
N LEU A 610 -18.59 28.19 -28.21
CA LEU A 610 -19.31 28.66 -29.39
C LEU A 610 -19.16 30.18 -29.59
N ALA A 611 -19.27 30.97 -28.52
CA ALA A 611 -19.10 32.42 -28.59
C ALA A 611 -17.67 32.80 -29.05
N MET A 612 -16.64 32.14 -28.51
CA MET A 612 -15.26 32.33 -28.92
C MET A 612 -15.02 31.88 -30.37
N ALA A 613 -15.62 30.76 -30.80
CA ALA A 613 -15.55 30.30 -32.18
C ALA A 613 -16.13 31.34 -33.14
N VAL A 614 -17.33 31.87 -32.86
CA VAL A 614 -17.96 32.91 -33.70
C VAL A 614 -17.12 34.19 -33.73
N ALA A 615 -16.55 34.59 -32.58
CA ALA A 615 -15.67 35.76 -32.51
C ALA A 615 -14.42 35.61 -33.40
N ALA A 616 -13.87 34.39 -33.50
CA ALA A 616 -12.70 34.11 -34.34
C ALA A 616 -12.93 34.35 -35.84
N LEU A 617 -14.18 34.35 -36.31
CA LEU A 617 -14.52 34.63 -37.71
C LEU A 617 -14.63 36.13 -38.03
N ILE A 618 -14.74 36.99 -37.01
CA ILE A 618 -14.93 38.44 -37.19
C ILE A 618 -13.77 39.07 -37.99
N PRO A 619 -12.48 38.83 -37.66
CA PRO A 619 -11.37 39.39 -38.44
C PRO A 619 -11.37 38.92 -39.90
N GLY A 620 -11.65 37.63 -40.15
CA GLY A 620 -11.69 37.07 -41.50
C GLY A 620 -12.80 37.69 -42.36
N THR A 621 -13.99 37.89 -41.80
CA THR A 621 -15.11 38.54 -42.53
C THR A 621 -14.85 40.02 -42.82
N LEU A 622 -14.17 40.73 -41.90
CA LEU A 622 -13.76 42.12 -42.11
C LEU A 622 -12.69 42.23 -43.20
N ILE A 623 -11.66 41.38 -43.18
CA ILE A 623 -10.61 41.34 -44.22
C ILE A 623 -11.21 41.06 -45.60
N LYS A 624 -12.15 40.10 -45.69
CA LYS A 624 -12.84 39.77 -46.95
C LYS A 624 -13.73 40.91 -47.47
N ARG A 625 -14.37 41.66 -46.56
CA ARG A 625 -15.17 42.86 -46.90
C ARG A 625 -14.29 44.03 -47.35
N TYR A 626 -13.17 44.29 -46.67
CA TYR A 626 -12.23 45.35 -47.05
C TYR A 626 -11.54 45.04 -48.39
N SER A 627 -11.10 43.80 -48.61
CA SER A 627 -10.48 43.38 -49.87
C SER A 627 -11.43 43.51 -51.07
N LYS A 628 -12.70 43.06 -50.94
CA LYS A 628 -13.71 43.24 -52.01
C LYS A 628 -14.05 44.71 -52.29
N LYS A 629 -14.04 45.56 -51.26
CA LYS A 629 -14.29 47.00 -51.42
C LYS A 629 -13.13 47.70 -52.14
N HIS A 630 -11.89 47.32 -51.85
CA HIS A 630 -10.70 47.83 -52.54
C HIS A 630 -10.60 47.36 -54.01
N LEU A 631 -10.90 46.08 -54.29
CA LEU A 631 -10.97 45.54 -55.65
C LEU A 631 -12.06 46.22 -56.51
N LYS A 632 -13.21 46.58 -55.91
CA LYS A 632 -14.25 47.39 -56.60
C LYS A 632 -13.79 48.83 -56.87
N LEU A 633 -13.08 49.45 -55.93
CA LEU A 633 -12.55 50.81 -56.08
C LEU A 633 -11.48 50.93 -57.16
N ASP A 634 -10.60 49.93 -57.33
CA ASP A 634 -9.61 49.89 -58.41
C ASP A 634 -10.25 49.55 -59.77
N GLY A 635 -11.26 48.67 -59.79
CA GLY A 635 -12.04 48.37 -61.00
C GLY A 635 -12.77 49.58 -61.58
N ASP A 636 -13.39 50.40 -60.72
CA ASP A 636 -14.04 51.65 -61.15
C ASP A 636 -13.04 52.71 -61.64
N LYS A 637 -11.84 52.81 -61.02
CA LYS A 637 -10.77 53.68 -61.50
C LYS A 637 -10.23 53.24 -62.87
N GLN A 638 -10.08 51.94 -63.10
CA GLN A 638 -9.62 51.40 -64.39
C GLN A 638 -10.67 51.61 -65.49
N ALA A 639 -11.96 51.44 -65.18
CA ALA A 639 -13.06 51.73 -66.10
C ALA A 639 -13.16 53.22 -66.46
N GLN A 640 -12.92 54.14 -65.52
CA GLN A 640 -12.85 55.58 -65.80
C GLN A 640 -11.63 55.96 -66.67
N THR A 641 -10.48 55.30 -66.47
CA THR A 641 -9.26 55.55 -67.26
C THR A 641 -9.39 55.03 -68.70
N LEU A 642 -10.13 53.94 -68.91
CA LEU A 642 -10.43 53.38 -70.24
C LEU A 642 -11.47 54.19 -71.02
N ASN A 643 -12.45 54.79 -70.34
CA ASN A 643 -13.42 55.69 -70.98
C ASN A 643 -12.83 57.07 -71.33
N GLY A 644 -11.84 57.56 -70.58
CA GLY A 644 -11.14 58.83 -70.90
C GLY A 644 -10.19 58.76 -72.11
N ARG A 645 -9.87 57.56 -72.62
CA ARG A 645 -8.99 57.35 -73.79
C ARG A 645 -9.74 57.17 -75.11
N LYS A 646 -11.07 57.18 -75.11
CA LYS A 646 -11.91 57.09 -76.33
C LYS A 646 -12.47 58.44 -76.82
N SER A 647 -12.03 59.56 -76.23
CA SER A 647 -12.50 60.91 -76.57
C SER A 647 -11.36 61.89 -76.91
N LEU A 648 -10.39 61.45 -77.73
CA LEU A 648 -9.43 62.32 -78.41
C LEU A 648 -9.17 61.79 -79.82
#